data_AF-A0A1V5V6P9-F1
#
_entry.id   AF-A0A1V5V6P9-F1
#
_cell.length_a   1.000
_cell.length_b   1.000
_cell.length_c   1.000
_cell.angle_alpha   90.00
_cell.angle_beta   90.00
_cell.angle_gamma   90.00
#
_symmetry.space_group_name_H-M   'P 1'
#
loop_
_entity.id
_entity.type
_entity.pdbx_description
1 polymer ?
#
loop_
_entity_poly.entity_id
_entity_poly.type
_entity_poly.pdbx_seq_one_letter_code
_entity_poly.pdbx_strand_id
1 'polypeptide(L)'
;MKKKLFSLLSKEISMKRIREQTVRLHSLEKSVCHRDFRKSTQYCEELLREAGLREVKRYALSADGKTAYMDCVMPQAWDRTGRCFVRVESPSLPEKDRMLADTDAEPLCGGIWSAPTPKGGIDCEIVDFEALPDKAAPDVKGKLVLVTNYNQKDYRLLTDAGASGLLICDLRAAKDYPDFIRWGNGIGFQGWYHTADDKRNVIFHLTPRKTFFLRELLSKGPVRAHAEMNTRIYDGEIYTVTGILPGTEPEEITLFAHLYEPFLPDDSAGAVCSAEICRALRRLVDNGKLPPLRKTVRVVFSMELFGFSEYLLDRERNRRTLYVMSMDSICHKKAPGKNAVRTSLRRTADCTPFFSDLMLRDLLKQNTPHISFREDYGNFSDDTFCSDPMIGIPSNWLVSSPPIASYHHNTGPQFMDADWDMAHDISAIAATLFATLATGGKEIFADLGKTIFRLAEKELKEQLRKIRGEWRSGRLDSHDAAGKACFLTEVQEKRVLSVNRFLPANAPLYKGGQIREFRELCAAALGKIKCPAFRDLSAEESRAANRIVIRLFPGIPHSFARIPVPERYAAQPFCEALIYGFFDGKRTLLDAIRCVEYDTGRKFGDAEIKKALEQLSILERCGYVKISKVHKTTPAELEKELRALGVARGDKVVIHTAFSALGDFKGGPEAFCETCMKLIGKLGVILMPTFNFYTHDRSSGVYDPDRTPSYTGAASEAFRKRKDVYRSLDPSHPVCAWGKDALEYVRNHHKVPTMDADSPLGLLERNGGKVLLISCPGANTFMHVVETTNQVRCLGQRMEEYKLKLRSGKIVPARTWAWRDGICPAYNPSKIYDFMRRKGTLKERMFRNAHLMLFDMSDYRKAYETFLFSEKTGCRHCKIRPRKNAFTVKSDWDEKKHCLKKTAAYVGDCESREGNP
;
A
#
# COMPACT_ATOMS: atom_id res chain seq x y z
N MET A 1 26.49 2.70 -33.05
CA MET A 1 25.63 3.87 -33.32
C MET A 1 25.43 4.76 -32.08
N LYS A 2 24.91 4.23 -30.96
CA LYS A 2 24.55 5.03 -29.77
C LYS A 2 25.71 5.82 -29.13
N LYS A 3 26.92 5.24 -29.01
CA LYS A 3 28.11 5.94 -28.47
C LYS A 3 28.54 7.16 -29.30
N LYS A 4 28.44 7.07 -30.63
CA LYS A 4 28.75 8.18 -31.55
C LYS A 4 27.71 9.30 -31.41
N LEU A 5 26.43 8.92 -31.32
CA LEU A 5 25.33 9.87 -31.11
C LEU A 5 25.45 10.59 -29.75
N PHE A 6 25.74 9.84 -28.68
CA PHE A 6 26.01 10.41 -27.36
C PHE A 6 27.16 11.43 -27.39
N SER A 7 28.30 11.06 -27.98
CA SER A 7 29.44 11.97 -28.08
C SER A 7 29.13 13.24 -28.89
N LEU A 8 28.29 13.12 -29.92
CA LEU A 8 27.84 14.27 -30.72
C LEU A 8 26.96 15.22 -29.89
N LEU A 9 25.96 14.68 -29.19
CA LEU A 9 25.03 15.48 -28.39
C LEU A 9 25.66 16.08 -27.15
N SER A 10 26.50 15.31 -26.45
CA SER A 10 27.29 15.81 -25.32
C SER A 10 28.11 17.06 -25.70
N LYS A 11 28.73 17.07 -26.89
CA LYS A 11 29.48 18.25 -27.36
C LYS A 11 28.62 19.45 -27.72
N GLU A 12 27.37 19.24 -28.11
CA GLU A 12 26.46 20.32 -28.51
C GLU A 12 25.80 21.01 -27.31
N ILE A 13 25.66 20.30 -26.18
CA ILE A 13 25.11 20.84 -24.93
C ILE A 13 26.04 21.93 -24.37
N SER A 14 25.47 23.10 -24.09
CA SER A 14 26.19 24.26 -23.58
C SER A 14 26.05 24.37 -22.06
N MET A 15 27.08 23.91 -21.33
CA MET A 15 27.10 24.05 -19.87
C MET A 15 27.18 25.48 -19.37
N LYS A 16 27.72 26.40 -20.19
CA LYS A 16 27.66 27.83 -19.89
C LYS A 16 26.22 28.31 -19.82
N ARG A 17 25.41 28.01 -20.86
CA ARG A 17 23.99 28.36 -20.89
C ARG A 17 23.21 27.71 -19.75
N ILE A 18 23.41 26.40 -19.53
CA ILE A 18 22.74 25.69 -18.44
C ILE A 18 22.98 26.41 -17.10
N ARG A 19 24.24 26.65 -16.73
CA ARG A 19 24.58 27.32 -15.46
C ARG A 19 23.94 28.70 -15.33
N GLU A 20 24.14 29.55 -16.34
CA GLU A 20 23.67 30.94 -16.31
C GLU A 20 22.13 31.02 -16.26
N GLN A 21 21.43 30.24 -17.08
CA GLN A 21 19.97 30.30 -17.16
C GLN A 21 19.31 29.62 -15.96
N THR A 22 19.89 28.55 -15.40
CA THR A 22 19.40 27.89 -14.17
C THR A 22 19.49 28.83 -12.98
N VAL A 23 20.63 29.50 -12.78
CA VAL A 23 20.79 30.49 -11.69
C VAL A 23 19.80 31.65 -11.85
N ARG A 24 19.56 32.10 -13.09
CA ARG A 24 18.57 33.14 -13.38
C ARG A 24 17.15 32.68 -13.04
N LEU A 25 16.73 31.48 -13.45
CA LEU A 25 15.41 30.93 -13.13
C LEU A 25 15.21 30.83 -11.61
N HIS A 26 16.15 30.21 -10.90
CA HIS A 26 16.15 30.10 -9.45
C HIS A 26 16.06 31.47 -8.76
N SER A 27 16.75 32.49 -9.28
CA SER A 27 16.71 33.84 -8.70
C SER A 27 15.32 34.49 -8.74
N LEU A 28 14.47 34.08 -9.69
CA LEU A 28 13.07 34.49 -9.78
C LEU A 28 12.20 33.75 -8.76
N GLU A 29 12.46 32.46 -8.53
CA GLU A 29 11.59 31.59 -7.72
C GLU A 29 11.98 31.47 -6.24
N LYS A 30 13.19 31.92 -5.84
CA LYS A 30 13.72 31.80 -4.46
C LYS A 30 12.84 32.39 -3.35
N SER A 31 11.89 33.25 -3.69
CA SER A 31 10.94 33.87 -2.75
C SER A 31 9.68 33.02 -2.52
N VAL A 32 9.43 32.04 -3.39
CA VAL A 32 8.28 31.14 -3.41
C VAL A 32 6.94 31.88 -3.27
N CYS A 33 6.78 32.97 -4.02
CA CYS A 33 5.56 33.76 -4.10
C CYS A 33 4.85 33.53 -5.43
N HIS A 34 3.52 33.41 -5.45
CA HIS A 34 2.76 33.21 -6.69
C HIS A 34 2.96 34.35 -7.70
N ARG A 35 3.19 35.58 -7.24
CA ARG A 35 3.56 36.70 -8.13
C ARG A 35 4.85 36.45 -8.91
N ASP A 36 5.78 35.70 -8.32
CA ASP A 36 7.10 35.42 -8.90
C ASP A 36 7.03 34.20 -9.82
N PHE A 37 6.10 33.27 -9.57
CA PHE A 37 5.78 32.19 -10.50
C PHE A 37 5.34 32.69 -11.89
N ARG A 38 4.56 33.78 -11.92
CA ARG A 38 4.18 34.44 -13.18
C ARG A 38 5.42 34.90 -13.96
N LYS A 39 6.43 35.44 -13.28
CA LYS A 39 7.66 35.93 -13.92
C LYS A 39 8.56 34.78 -14.39
N SER A 40 8.72 33.74 -13.56
CA SER A 40 9.53 32.58 -13.93
C SER A 40 8.94 31.86 -15.14
N THR A 41 7.62 31.69 -15.19
CA THR A 41 6.94 31.07 -16.33
C THR A 41 7.00 31.92 -17.60
N GLN A 42 6.93 33.25 -17.51
CA GLN A 42 7.21 34.15 -18.65
C GLN A 42 8.64 33.97 -19.17
N TYR A 43 9.62 33.94 -18.27
CA TYR A 43 11.00 33.68 -18.64
C TYR A 43 11.20 32.29 -19.26
N CYS A 44 10.48 31.27 -18.80
CA CYS A 44 10.48 29.95 -19.45
C CYS A 44 9.89 29.99 -20.87
N GLU A 45 8.88 30.82 -21.16
CA GLU A 45 8.39 31.01 -22.53
C GLU A 45 9.51 31.56 -23.44
N GLU A 46 10.23 32.58 -22.97
CA GLU A 46 11.37 33.16 -23.68
C GLU A 46 12.46 32.12 -23.91
N LEU A 47 12.81 31.35 -22.87
CA LEU A 47 13.80 30.29 -22.91
C LEU A 47 13.45 29.24 -23.98
N LEU A 48 12.18 28.82 -24.07
CA LEU A 48 11.73 27.88 -25.10
C LEU A 48 11.81 28.49 -26.52
N ARG A 49 11.43 29.76 -26.68
CA ARG A 49 11.55 30.45 -27.99
C ARG A 49 13.01 30.57 -28.43
N GLU A 50 13.92 30.94 -27.53
CA GLU A 50 15.36 30.99 -27.81
C GLU A 50 15.93 29.62 -28.18
N ALA A 51 15.48 28.56 -27.48
CA ALA A 51 15.82 27.18 -27.80
C ALA A 51 15.26 26.72 -29.16
N GLY A 52 14.34 27.48 -29.76
CA GLY A 52 13.82 27.28 -31.11
C GLY A 52 12.49 26.56 -31.19
N LEU A 53 11.81 26.40 -30.05
CA LEU A 53 10.51 25.78 -30.04
C LEU A 53 9.48 26.72 -30.67
N ARG A 54 8.52 26.10 -31.37
CA ARG A 54 7.34 26.74 -31.96
C ARG A 54 6.12 26.45 -31.10
N GLU A 55 5.03 27.16 -31.41
CA GLU A 55 3.77 27.06 -30.68
C GLU A 55 3.94 27.18 -29.15
N VAL A 56 4.89 28.02 -28.73
CA VAL A 56 5.13 28.28 -27.31
C VAL A 56 3.92 29.00 -26.74
N LYS A 57 3.29 28.37 -25.74
CA LYS A 57 2.08 28.82 -25.04
C LYS A 57 2.31 28.79 -23.54
N ARG A 58 1.83 29.82 -22.85
CA ARG A 58 1.58 29.82 -21.42
C ARG A 58 0.11 30.10 -21.16
N TYR A 59 -0.49 29.33 -20.28
CA TYR A 59 -1.88 29.50 -19.88
C TYR A 59 -2.00 29.37 -18.36
N ALA A 60 -3.01 30.05 -17.82
CA ALA A 60 -3.28 30.10 -16.40
C ALA A 60 -4.26 28.99 -16.00
N LEU A 61 -4.09 28.46 -14.80
CA LEU A 61 -5.02 27.56 -14.12
C LEU A 61 -5.41 28.18 -12.78
N SER A 62 -6.63 27.91 -12.31
CA SER A 62 -7.11 28.42 -11.02
C SER A 62 -6.23 27.97 -9.86
N ALA A 63 -5.89 28.89 -8.97
CA ALA A 63 -5.24 28.66 -7.69
C ALA A 63 -6.12 29.21 -6.55
N ASP A 64 -7.27 28.56 -6.35
CA ASP A 64 -8.35 28.99 -5.46
C ASP A 64 -8.58 28.05 -4.26
N GLY A 65 -7.80 26.97 -4.14
CA GLY A 65 -7.97 26.02 -3.05
C GLY A 65 -9.19 25.11 -3.17
N LYS A 66 -9.90 25.13 -4.31
CA LYS A 66 -11.21 24.46 -4.49
C LYS A 66 -11.31 23.72 -5.82
N THR A 67 -10.87 24.33 -6.91
CA THR A 67 -10.85 23.75 -8.24
C THR A 67 -10.00 22.49 -8.21
N ALA A 68 -10.50 21.40 -8.81
CA ALA A 68 -9.79 20.14 -8.87
C ALA A 68 -9.69 19.64 -10.32
N TYR A 69 -8.49 19.25 -10.73
CA TYR A 69 -8.25 18.56 -11.99
C TYR A 69 -7.86 17.12 -11.70
N MET A 70 -8.53 16.16 -12.35
CA MET A 70 -8.57 14.74 -11.95
C MET A 70 -9.03 14.58 -10.49
N ASP A 71 -8.10 14.54 -9.54
CA ASP A 71 -8.34 14.54 -8.09
C ASP A 71 -7.32 15.40 -7.33
N CYS A 72 -6.57 16.28 -8.01
CA CYS A 72 -5.66 17.22 -7.38
C CYS A 72 -6.40 18.54 -7.16
N VAL A 73 -6.64 18.91 -5.90
CA VAL A 73 -7.21 20.21 -5.53
C VAL A 73 -6.11 21.25 -5.66
N MET A 74 -6.31 22.22 -6.55
CA MET A 74 -5.34 23.28 -6.80
C MET A 74 -5.10 24.12 -5.54
N PRO A 75 -3.86 24.56 -5.27
CA PRO A 75 -3.56 25.36 -4.08
C PRO A 75 -4.27 26.71 -4.09
N GLN A 76 -4.36 27.39 -2.94
CA GLN A 76 -4.61 28.83 -2.94
C GLN A 76 -3.33 29.60 -3.27
N ALA A 77 -3.45 30.75 -3.94
CA ALA A 77 -2.30 31.61 -4.15
C ALA A 77 -1.83 32.26 -2.84
N TRP A 78 -0.50 32.38 -2.69
CA TRP A 78 0.15 32.99 -1.53
C TRP A 78 1.30 33.89 -1.97
N ASP A 79 1.41 35.05 -1.34
CA ASP A 79 2.50 35.99 -1.53
C ASP A 79 2.97 36.58 -0.20
N ARG A 80 4.27 36.85 -0.10
CA ARG A 80 4.84 37.74 0.90
C ARG A 80 4.70 39.21 0.46
N THR A 81 4.00 40.01 1.27
CA THR A 81 3.74 41.44 1.01
C THR A 81 4.78 42.37 1.64
N GLY A 82 5.61 41.88 2.57
CA GLY A 82 6.68 42.63 3.21
C GLY A 82 7.66 41.76 3.99
N ARG A 83 8.58 42.36 4.74
CA ARG A 83 9.51 41.63 5.63
C ARG A 83 8.72 40.87 6.70
N CYS A 84 9.08 39.62 6.96
CA CYS A 84 8.51 38.81 8.03
C CYS A 84 9.63 38.38 8.98
N PHE A 85 9.40 38.43 10.29
CA PHE A 85 10.44 38.12 11.28
C PHE A 85 9.88 37.68 12.63
N VAL A 86 10.73 37.04 13.43
CA VAL A 86 10.49 36.71 14.84
C VAL A 86 11.68 37.17 15.66
N ARG A 87 11.42 38.02 16.67
CA ARG A 87 12.45 38.61 17.53
C ARG A 87 12.11 38.39 18.99
N VAL A 88 13.02 37.76 19.74
CA VAL A 88 12.90 37.57 21.20
C VAL A 88 13.04 38.92 21.93
N GLU A 89 12.17 39.14 22.91
CA GLU A 89 12.19 40.29 23.81
C GLU A 89 13.22 40.09 24.92
N SER A 90 14.50 40.23 24.58
CA SER A 90 15.58 40.19 25.58
C SER A 90 16.63 41.26 25.27
N PRO A 91 16.55 42.43 25.93
CA PRO A 91 17.47 43.55 25.69
C PRO A 91 18.93 43.24 26.00
N SER A 92 19.20 42.23 26.84
CA SER A 92 20.55 41.80 27.19
C SER A 92 21.24 40.95 26.12
N LEU A 93 20.48 40.42 25.14
CA LEU A 93 21.04 39.66 24.03
C LEU A 93 21.47 40.59 22.88
N PRO A 94 22.58 40.29 22.19
CA PRO A 94 22.94 40.96 20.94
C PRO A 94 21.81 40.87 19.91
N GLU A 95 21.64 41.90 19.07
CA GLU A 95 20.53 41.97 18.13
C GLU A 95 20.42 40.75 17.19
N LYS A 96 21.56 40.26 16.69
CA LYS A 96 21.65 39.04 15.86
C LYS A 96 21.13 37.78 16.56
N ASP A 97 21.22 37.73 17.89
CA ASP A 97 20.84 36.57 18.69
C ASP A 97 19.36 36.66 19.09
N ARG A 98 18.83 37.88 19.25
CA ARG A 98 17.39 38.12 19.41
C ARG A 98 16.58 37.72 18.18
N MET A 99 17.15 37.85 16.98
CA MET A 99 16.45 37.49 15.74
C MET A 99 16.46 35.97 15.54
N LEU A 100 15.29 35.33 15.60
CA LEU A 100 15.13 33.90 15.38
C LEU A 100 14.92 33.56 13.90
N ALA A 101 14.15 34.39 13.18
CA ALA A 101 13.86 34.27 11.76
C ALA A 101 13.70 35.67 11.15
N ASP A 102 14.19 35.88 9.93
CA ASP A 102 14.08 37.14 9.18
C ASP A 102 14.14 36.87 7.67
N THR A 103 13.05 37.16 6.96
CA THR A 103 12.92 36.84 5.53
C THR A 103 13.76 37.72 4.60
N ASP A 104 14.30 38.83 5.09
CA ASP A 104 15.23 39.65 4.32
C ASP A 104 16.64 39.04 4.32
N ALA A 105 16.98 38.29 5.37
CA ALA A 105 18.23 37.53 5.46
C ALA A 105 18.11 36.15 4.80
N GLU A 106 17.03 35.42 5.07
CA GLU A 106 16.77 34.08 4.53
C GLU A 106 15.27 33.95 4.16
N PRO A 107 14.90 34.10 2.88
CA PRO A 107 13.51 34.09 2.45
C PRO A 107 12.72 32.85 2.87
N LEU A 108 13.36 31.68 2.96
CA LEU A 108 12.71 30.40 3.26
C LEU A 108 12.39 30.20 4.75
N CYS A 109 12.80 31.14 5.62
CA CYS A 109 12.38 31.11 7.03
C CYS A 109 10.90 31.49 7.22
N GLY A 110 10.28 32.18 6.25
CA GLY A 110 8.83 32.40 6.24
C GLY A 110 8.12 31.20 5.61
N GLY A 111 7.26 30.52 6.37
CA GLY A 111 6.53 29.36 5.86
C GLY A 111 5.56 29.75 4.74
N ILE A 112 5.59 29.02 3.63
CA ILE A 112 4.62 29.20 2.54
C ILE A 112 3.20 28.89 3.04
N TRP A 113 2.20 29.63 2.55
CA TRP A 113 0.80 29.60 3.02
C TRP A 113 0.62 30.00 4.49
N SER A 114 1.63 30.60 5.13
CA SER A 114 1.47 31.20 6.45
C SER A 114 0.41 32.31 6.43
N ALA A 115 -0.45 32.28 7.44
CA ALA A 115 -1.42 33.34 7.71
C ALA A 115 -0.71 34.67 8.04
N PRO A 116 -1.30 35.83 7.73
CA PRO A 116 -0.77 37.10 8.19
C PRO A 116 -1.01 37.29 9.68
N THR A 117 -0.08 37.98 10.34
CA THR A 117 -0.34 38.57 11.66
C THR A 117 -1.23 39.82 11.51
N PRO A 118 -1.89 40.30 12.58
CA PRO A 118 -2.44 41.65 12.61
C PRO A 118 -1.39 42.71 12.25
N LYS A 119 -1.85 43.89 11.81
CA LYS A 119 -0.97 45.01 11.52
C LYS A 119 -0.17 45.39 12.78
N GLY A 120 1.16 45.44 12.65
CA GLY A 120 2.07 45.69 13.76
C GLY A 120 2.48 44.44 14.55
N GLY A 121 2.14 43.23 14.06
CA GLY A 121 2.63 41.97 14.62
C GLY A 121 1.84 41.46 15.82
N ILE A 122 2.43 40.48 16.51
CA ILE A 122 1.94 39.89 17.74
C ILE A 122 3.06 39.79 18.78
N ASP A 123 2.73 40.09 20.03
CA ASP A 123 3.61 39.88 21.19
C ASP A 123 3.08 38.73 22.02
N CYS A 124 3.86 37.67 22.14
CA CYS A 124 3.41 36.45 22.81
C CYS A 124 4.56 35.64 23.41
N GLU A 125 4.19 34.75 24.33
CA GLU A 125 5.12 33.79 24.92
C GLU A 125 5.46 32.66 23.93
N ILE A 126 6.69 32.17 23.99
CA ILE A 126 7.14 30.98 23.27
C ILE A 126 7.10 29.77 24.21
N VAL A 127 6.56 28.65 23.73
CA VAL A 127 6.59 27.36 24.43
C VAL A 127 7.18 26.26 23.54
N ASP A 128 7.87 25.29 24.14
CA ASP A 128 8.36 24.09 23.43
C ASP A 128 7.31 22.98 23.53
N PHE A 129 6.79 22.53 22.37
CA PHE A 129 5.81 21.46 22.30
C PHE A 129 6.30 20.18 22.98
N GLU A 130 7.60 19.88 22.87
CA GLU A 130 8.18 18.66 23.45
C GLU A 130 8.22 18.69 24.97
N ALA A 131 8.21 19.89 25.57
CA ALA A 131 8.25 20.11 27.01
C ALA A 131 6.85 20.23 27.65
N LEU A 132 5.77 20.21 26.85
CA LEU A 132 4.41 20.29 27.39
C LEU A 132 4.03 19.01 28.15
N PRO A 133 3.35 19.12 29.30
CA PRO A 133 2.97 17.97 30.13
C PRO A 133 1.89 17.10 29.47
N ASP A 134 0.94 17.74 28.76
CA ASP A 134 -0.10 17.06 27.98
C ASP A 134 -0.02 17.51 26.52
N LYS A 135 0.49 16.61 25.67
CA LYS A 135 0.58 16.84 24.22
C LYS A 135 -0.73 16.53 23.50
N ALA A 136 -1.69 15.85 24.11
CA ALA A 136 -2.99 15.55 23.51
C ALA A 136 -3.96 16.73 23.66
N ALA A 137 -3.82 17.52 24.72
CA ALA A 137 -4.53 18.77 24.95
C ALA A 137 -3.56 19.91 25.33
N PRO A 138 -2.74 20.37 24.37
CA PRO A 138 -1.64 21.30 24.66
C PRO A 138 -2.16 22.71 25.04
N ASP A 139 -1.65 23.27 26.14
CA ASP A 139 -1.92 24.66 26.55
C ASP A 139 -1.08 25.67 25.75
N VAL A 140 -1.54 25.94 24.52
CA VAL A 140 -0.82 26.77 23.54
C VAL A 140 -1.61 27.99 23.06
N LYS A 141 -2.81 28.22 23.62
CA LYS A 141 -3.68 29.32 23.19
C LYS A 141 -2.97 30.67 23.34
N GLY A 142 -2.83 31.41 22.24
CA GLY A 142 -2.19 32.73 22.25
C GLY A 142 -0.65 32.71 22.28
N LYS A 143 -0.01 31.54 22.12
CA LYS A 143 1.45 31.36 22.23
C LYS A 143 2.07 31.01 20.87
N LEU A 144 3.36 31.32 20.70
CA LEU A 144 4.19 30.75 19.64
C LEU A 144 4.72 29.38 20.10
N VAL A 145 4.58 28.36 19.26
CA VAL A 145 4.92 26.99 19.62
C VAL A 145 6.12 26.52 18.82
N LEU A 146 7.22 26.20 19.51
CA LEU A 146 8.37 25.50 18.93
C LEU A 146 8.00 24.03 18.71
N VAL A 147 8.11 23.57 17.45
CA VAL A 147 7.82 22.20 17.04
C VAL A 147 9.02 21.62 16.29
N THR A 148 9.47 20.45 16.70
CA THR A 148 10.61 19.76 16.06
C THR A 148 10.18 18.51 15.31
N ASN A 149 10.76 18.25 14.14
CA ASN A 149 10.42 17.09 13.28
C ASN A 149 8.93 17.01 12.92
N TYR A 150 8.36 18.16 12.60
CA TYR A 150 6.96 18.42 12.31
C TYR A 150 6.26 17.37 11.42
N ASN A 151 4.98 17.14 11.71
CA ASN A 151 4.04 16.42 10.86
C ASN A 151 2.68 17.15 10.80
N GLN A 152 1.84 16.81 9.81
CA GLN A 152 0.55 17.46 9.57
C GLN A 152 -0.47 17.30 10.72
N LYS A 153 -0.36 16.23 11.52
CA LYS A 153 -1.25 16.00 12.67
C LYS A 153 -1.01 17.05 13.76
N ASP A 154 0.26 17.34 14.05
CA ASP A 154 0.64 18.30 15.08
C ASP A 154 0.26 19.73 14.68
N TYR A 155 0.41 20.08 13.40
CA TYR A 155 -0.08 21.36 12.86
C TYR A 155 -1.55 21.62 13.19
N ARG A 156 -2.38 20.63 12.88
CA ARG A 156 -3.83 20.74 13.05
C ARG A 156 -4.17 20.80 14.52
N LEU A 157 -3.58 19.93 15.34
CA LEU A 157 -3.76 19.93 16.78
C LEU A 157 -3.43 21.29 17.40
N LEU A 158 -2.27 21.86 17.08
CA LEU A 158 -1.81 23.13 17.64
C LEU A 158 -2.62 24.31 17.13
N THR A 159 -3.02 24.29 15.85
CA THR A 159 -3.91 25.29 15.27
C THR A 159 -5.32 25.23 15.89
N ASP A 160 -5.84 24.02 16.14
CA ASP A 160 -7.13 23.79 16.80
C ASP A 160 -7.10 24.23 18.28
N ALA A 161 -5.96 24.04 18.95
CA ALA A 161 -5.73 24.49 20.33
C ALA A 161 -5.51 26.01 20.45
N GLY A 162 -5.43 26.74 19.33
CA GLY A 162 -5.35 28.20 19.31
C GLY A 162 -3.94 28.78 19.42
N ALA A 163 -2.91 28.04 19.01
CA ALA A 163 -1.55 28.57 18.86
C ALA A 163 -1.55 29.79 17.93
N SER A 164 -0.85 30.86 18.32
CA SER A 164 -0.72 32.09 17.52
C SER A 164 0.27 31.98 16.37
N GLY A 165 1.15 30.97 16.42
CA GLY A 165 2.09 30.65 15.36
C GLY A 165 2.98 29.48 15.72
N LEU A 166 3.63 28.91 14.71
CA LEU A 166 4.49 27.74 14.83
C LEU A 166 5.92 28.12 14.42
N LEU A 167 6.88 27.78 15.28
CA LEU A 167 8.31 27.85 15.01
C LEU A 167 8.77 26.42 14.70
N ILE A 168 8.97 26.09 13.42
CA ILE A 168 9.21 24.72 12.96
C ILE A 168 10.69 24.51 12.71
N CYS A 169 11.25 23.43 13.23
CA CYS A 169 12.60 22.99 12.90
C CYS A 169 12.64 21.49 12.60
N ASP A 170 13.32 21.09 11.54
CA ASP A 170 13.68 19.69 11.32
C ASP A 170 15.04 19.40 11.96
N LEU A 171 15.07 18.54 12.97
CA LEU A 171 16.30 18.19 13.67
C LEU A 171 16.99 16.96 13.10
N ARG A 172 16.39 16.26 12.12
CA ARG A 172 16.96 15.03 11.55
C ARG A 172 18.30 15.26 10.85
N ALA A 173 18.56 16.48 10.38
CA ALA A 173 19.81 16.87 9.72
C ALA A 173 20.70 17.79 10.58
N ALA A 174 20.33 18.04 11.84
CA ALA A 174 20.96 19.05 12.69
C ALA A 174 22.46 18.87 12.91
N LYS A 175 22.94 17.61 12.92
CA LYS A 175 24.36 17.29 13.12
C LYS A 175 25.22 17.81 11.96
N ASP A 176 24.76 17.61 10.74
CA ASP A 176 25.53 17.94 9.54
C ASP A 176 25.28 19.39 9.09
N TYR A 177 24.08 19.91 9.39
CA TYR A 177 23.57 21.19 8.91
C TYR A 177 22.87 22.00 9.99
N PRO A 178 23.62 22.49 11.00
CA PRO A 178 23.03 23.21 12.12
C PRO A 178 22.45 24.58 11.74
N ASP A 179 22.82 25.12 10.57
CA ASP A 179 22.48 26.47 10.12
C ASP A 179 21.54 26.49 8.92
N PHE A 180 21.00 25.34 8.49
CA PHE A 180 20.12 25.27 7.33
C PHE A 180 18.66 25.15 7.74
N ILE A 181 17.80 25.77 6.93
CA ILE A 181 16.35 25.69 7.04
C ILE A 181 15.88 24.60 6.11
N ARG A 182 15.01 23.73 6.63
CA ARG A 182 14.19 22.86 5.79
C ARG A 182 12.95 23.64 5.34
N TRP A 183 12.82 23.86 4.05
CA TRP A 183 11.61 24.40 3.44
C TRP A 183 10.49 23.35 3.46
N GLY A 184 9.31 23.74 3.93
CA GLY A 184 8.13 22.87 3.97
C GLY A 184 7.15 23.23 2.86
N ASN A 185 7.13 22.46 1.78
CA ASN A 185 6.14 22.59 0.70
C ASN A 185 4.83 21.82 0.97
N GLY A 186 4.76 21.04 2.07
CA GLY A 186 3.72 20.05 2.34
C GLY A 186 2.84 20.30 3.58
N ILE A 187 2.25 21.49 3.74
CA ILE A 187 1.40 21.81 4.91
C ILE A 187 -0.11 21.64 4.66
N GLY A 188 -0.52 21.30 3.45
CA GLY A 188 -1.91 21.00 3.13
C GLY A 188 -2.40 19.74 3.85
N PHE A 189 -3.64 19.73 4.30
CA PHE A 189 -4.21 18.54 4.95
C PHE A 189 -4.65 17.47 3.95
N GLN A 190 -4.84 17.85 2.67
CA GLN A 190 -5.52 17.05 1.66
C GLN A 190 -4.71 16.96 0.36
N GLY A 191 -3.41 16.74 0.50
CA GLY A 191 -2.43 16.77 -0.58
C GLY A 191 -1.14 17.40 -0.08
N TRP A 192 -0.32 17.90 -0.99
CA TRP A 192 0.89 18.64 -0.61
C TRP A 192 0.58 20.08 -0.20
N TYR A 193 -0.14 20.81 -1.06
CA TYR A 193 -0.34 22.24 -0.87
C TYR A 193 -1.62 22.62 -0.10
N HIS A 194 -1.62 23.82 0.46
CA HIS A 194 -2.73 24.37 1.25
C HIS A 194 -3.95 24.66 0.36
N THR A 195 -5.11 24.19 0.83
CA THR A 195 -6.43 24.31 0.17
C THR A 195 -7.36 25.26 0.93
N ALA A 196 -8.50 25.62 0.35
CA ALA A 196 -9.46 26.52 0.99
C ALA A 196 -10.08 25.93 2.28
N ASP A 197 -10.07 24.60 2.42
CA ASP A 197 -10.58 23.88 3.59
C ASP A 197 -9.54 23.81 4.73
N ASP A 198 -8.28 24.15 4.45
CA ASP A 198 -7.19 23.99 5.40
C ASP A 198 -7.14 25.13 6.41
N LYS A 199 -7.00 24.78 7.69
CA LYS A 199 -6.79 25.77 8.74
C LYS A 199 -5.45 26.48 8.55
N ARG A 200 -5.41 27.75 8.92
CA ARG A 200 -4.27 28.63 8.71
C ARG A 200 -3.65 29.01 10.04
N ASN A 201 -2.32 29.08 10.07
CA ASN A 201 -1.56 29.57 11.20
C ASN A 201 -0.34 30.36 10.71
N VAL A 202 0.28 31.13 11.60
CA VAL A 202 1.57 31.77 11.32
C VAL A 202 2.67 30.72 11.37
N ILE A 203 3.58 30.70 10.40
CA ILE A 203 4.62 29.67 10.29
C ILE A 203 5.98 30.31 10.03
N PHE A 204 6.93 30.02 10.90
CA PHE A 204 8.35 30.31 10.67
C PHE A 204 9.18 29.03 10.74
N HIS A 205 10.15 28.89 9.85
CA HIS A 205 11.15 27.85 9.92
C HIS A 205 12.41 28.37 10.61
N LEU A 206 12.92 27.60 11.56
CA LEU A 206 14.16 27.89 12.29
C LEU A 206 15.27 26.93 11.86
N THR A 207 16.51 27.38 12.01
CA THR A 207 17.67 26.49 11.94
C THR A 207 17.78 25.65 13.22
N PRO A 208 18.43 24.48 13.16
CA PRO A 208 18.72 23.70 14.36
C PRO A 208 19.50 24.49 15.42
N ARG A 209 20.46 25.33 15.03
CA ARG A 209 21.22 26.18 15.96
C ARG A 209 20.32 27.16 16.70
N LYS A 210 19.44 27.86 15.97
CA LYS A 210 18.46 28.78 16.58
C LYS A 210 17.48 28.05 17.48
N THR A 211 17.10 26.83 17.12
CA THR A 211 16.26 25.95 17.94
C THR A 211 16.92 25.55 19.25
N PHE A 212 18.18 25.11 19.22
CA PHE A 212 18.92 24.78 20.45
C PHE A 212 19.15 26.00 21.33
N PHE A 213 19.47 27.15 20.73
CA PHE A 213 19.59 28.41 21.44
C PHE A 213 18.28 28.81 22.14
N LEU A 214 17.15 28.73 21.43
CA LEU A 214 15.83 29.02 21.99
C LEU A 214 15.49 28.09 23.16
N ARG A 215 15.82 26.79 23.07
CA ARG A 215 15.66 25.85 24.19
C ARG A 215 16.52 26.21 25.41
N GLU A 216 17.73 26.72 25.19
CA GLU A 216 18.59 27.21 26.27
C GLU A 216 18.00 28.46 26.95
N LEU A 217 17.32 29.34 26.20
CA LEU A 217 16.61 30.48 26.79
C LEU A 217 15.39 30.01 27.61
N LEU A 218 14.60 29.09 27.05
CA LEU A 218 13.41 28.53 27.70
C LEU A 218 13.75 27.77 29.00
N SER A 219 14.93 27.14 29.09
CA SER A 219 15.36 26.47 30.32
C SER A 219 15.74 27.43 31.45
N LYS A 220 15.99 28.70 31.14
CA LYS A 220 16.31 29.77 32.11
C LYS A 220 15.06 30.53 32.58
N GLY A 221 13.94 30.40 31.89
CA GLY A 221 12.66 31.02 32.26
C GLY A 221 11.77 31.30 31.03
N PRO A 222 10.60 31.94 31.25
CA PRO A 222 9.68 32.30 30.18
C PRO A 222 10.33 33.20 29.13
N VAL A 223 10.07 32.92 27.85
CA VAL A 223 10.60 33.69 26.72
C VAL A 223 9.44 34.33 25.97
N ARG A 224 9.51 35.64 25.75
CA ARG A 224 8.55 36.39 24.92
C ARG A 224 9.19 36.80 23.61
N ALA A 225 8.37 36.93 22.56
CA ALA A 225 8.81 37.40 21.26
C ALA A 225 7.76 38.25 20.57
N HIS A 226 8.27 39.15 19.74
CA HIS A 226 7.51 39.88 18.74
C HIS A 226 7.61 39.17 17.40
N ALA A 227 6.49 38.89 16.75
CA ALA A 227 6.45 38.26 15.43
C ALA A 227 5.59 39.05 14.43
N GLU A 228 6.10 39.24 13.22
CA GLU A 228 5.38 39.85 12.11
C GLU A 228 5.39 38.92 10.90
N MET A 229 4.20 38.54 10.42
CA MET A 229 4.03 37.80 9.17
C MET A 229 3.23 38.64 8.18
N ASN A 230 3.94 39.27 7.25
CA ASN A 230 3.39 40.15 6.23
C ASN A 230 3.13 39.34 4.93
N THR A 231 1.99 38.66 4.89
CA THR A 231 1.59 37.78 3.79
C THR A 231 0.15 38.03 3.34
N ARG A 232 -0.23 37.45 2.21
CA ARG A 232 -1.62 37.35 1.75
C ARG A 232 -1.89 35.99 1.13
N ILE A 233 -3.10 35.48 1.36
CA ILE A 233 -3.65 34.29 0.67
C ILE A 233 -4.87 34.76 -0.10
N TYR A 234 -4.96 34.40 -1.37
CA TYR A 234 -5.99 34.88 -2.28
C TYR A 234 -6.29 33.86 -3.38
N ASP A 235 -7.43 34.02 -4.04
CA ASP A 235 -7.74 33.23 -5.23
C ASP A 235 -6.92 33.81 -6.39
N GLY A 236 -6.00 33.00 -6.92
CA GLY A 236 -5.03 33.43 -7.92
C GLY A 236 -4.88 32.43 -9.05
N GLU A 237 -3.68 32.36 -9.61
CA GLU A 237 -3.37 31.53 -10.77
C GLU A 237 -2.05 30.79 -10.58
N ILE A 238 -1.99 29.56 -11.09
CA ILE A 238 -0.74 28.90 -11.46
C ILE A 238 -0.62 28.88 -12.99
N TYR A 239 0.55 28.52 -13.53
CA TYR A 239 0.77 28.49 -14.97
C TYR A 239 1.35 27.18 -15.47
N THR A 240 0.99 26.84 -16.71
CA THR A 240 1.64 25.81 -17.52
C THR A 240 2.23 26.44 -18.75
N VAL A 241 3.50 26.13 -19.04
CA VAL A 241 4.24 26.56 -20.23
C VAL A 241 4.53 25.34 -21.09
N THR A 242 4.25 25.40 -22.39
CA THR A 242 4.59 24.31 -23.31
C THR A 242 5.03 24.86 -24.66
N GLY A 243 5.91 24.13 -25.34
CA GLY A 243 6.32 24.40 -26.71
C GLY A 243 6.74 23.12 -27.42
N ILE A 244 6.89 23.17 -28.74
CA ILE A 244 7.30 22.02 -29.55
C ILE A 244 8.48 22.32 -30.46
N LEU A 245 9.36 21.34 -30.64
CA LEU A 245 10.24 21.23 -31.79
C LEU A 245 9.55 20.29 -32.80
N PRO A 246 9.00 20.82 -33.91
CA PRO A 246 8.09 20.06 -34.77
C PRO A 246 8.82 18.92 -35.48
N GLY A 247 8.18 17.75 -35.48
CA GLY A 247 8.51 16.63 -36.36
C GLY A 247 7.64 16.62 -37.60
N THR A 248 7.94 15.73 -38.55
CA THR A 248 7.10 15.51 -39.73
C THR A 248 5.81 14.73 -39.44
N GLU A 249 5.71 14.09 -38.28
CA GLU A 249 4.60 13.24 -37.85
C GLU A 249 3.92 13.84 -36.59
N PRO A 250 2.61 13.57 -36.40
CA PRO A 250 1.84 14.20 -35.32
C PRO A 250 2.13 13.62 -33.93
N GLU A 251 2.77 12.46 -33.83
CA GLU A 251 3.08 11.87 -32.52
C GLU A 251 4.22 12.59 -31.80
N GLU A 252 4.13 12.61 -30.48
CA GLU A 252 4.96 13.43 -29.61
C GLU A 252 5.77 12.58 -28.61
N ILE A 253 7.00 13.00 -28.32
CA ILE A 253 7.73 12.59 -27.11
C ILE A 253 7.99 13.83 -26.26
N THR A 254 7.88 13.70 -24.94
CA THR A 254 7.75 14.89 -24.07
C THR A 254 8.73 14.91 -22.92
N LEU A 255 9.33 16.08 -22.66
CA LEU A 255 10.09 16.37 -21.44
C LEU A 255 9.18 17.11 -20.46
N PHE A 256 9.05 16.60 -19.24
CA PHE A 256 8.39 17.26 -18.12
C PHE A 256 9.45 17.77 -17.15
N ALA A 257 9.30 19.01 -16.69
CA ALA A 257 10.05 19.56 -15.57
C ALA A 257 9.10 20.45 -14.78
N HIS A 258 9.14 20.38 -13.46
CA HIS A 258 8.29 21.25 -12.66
C HIS A 258 8.94 22.61 -12.42
N LEU A 259 8.15 23.55 -11.94
CA LEU A 259 8.52 24.92 -11.60
C LEU A 259 7.91 25.25 -10.24
N TYR A 260 8.27 26.43 -9.72
CA TYR A 260 7.79 26.95 -8.44
C TYR A 260 8.44 26.30 -7.21
N GLU A 261 9.72 25.95 -7.33
CA GLU A 261 10.54 25.48 -6.22
C GLU A 261 11.83 26.32 -6.09
N PRO A 262 12.28 26.64 -4.86
CA PRO A 262 13.36 27.60 -4.64
C PRO A 262 14.76 26.98 -4.78
N PHE A 263 14.94 25.91 -5.55
CA PHE A 263 16.22 25.19 -5.61
C PHE A 263 16.78 25.07 -7.02
N LEU A 264 18.11 24.97 -7.11
CA LEU A 264 18.80 24.81 -8.39
C LEU A 264 18.55 23.42 -9.02
N PRO A 265 18.84 22.30 -8.32
CA PRO A 265 18.60 20.98 -8.89
C PRO A 265 17.13 20.56 -8.85
N ASP A 266 16.25 21.29 -8.14
CA ASP A 266 14.84 20.92 -7.89
C ASP A 266 13.94 22.18 -8.03
N ASP A 267 13.48 22.54 -9.22
CA ASP A 267 13.81 21.93 -10.52
C ASP A 267 14.17 22.96 -11.60
N SER A 268 14.78 24.08 -11.20
CA SER A 268 15.29 25.09 -12.15
C SER A 268 16.25 24.48 -13.20
N ALA A 269 17.06 23.50 -12.80
CA ALA A 269 17.98 22.82 -13.70
C ALA A 269 17.26 21.89 -14.69
N GLY A 270 16.25 21.12 -14.27
CA GLY A 270 15.47 20.26 -15.15
C GLY A 270 14.78 21.04 -16.26
N ALA A 271 14.18 22.18 -15.93
CA ALA A 271 13.54 23.06 -16.91
C ALA A 271 14.55 23.62 -17.93
N VAL A 272 15.69 24.13 -17.47
CA VAL A 272 16.72 24.71 -18.35
C VAL A 272 17.40 23.64 -19.20
N CYS A 273 17.73 22.49 -18.64
CA CYS A 273 18.29 21.36 -19.37
C CYS A 273 17.32 20.86 -20.44
N SER A 274 16.01 20.83 -20.18
CA SER A 274 14.99 20.46 -21.18
C SER A 274 15.00 21.39 -22.41
N ALA A 275 15.08 22.70 -22.18
CA ALA A 275 15.21 23.69 -23.25
C ALA A 275 16.54 23.53 -24.01
N GLU A 276 17.64 23.29 -23.29
CA GLU A 276 18.96 23.10 -23.87
C GLU A 276 19.06 21.83 -24.73
N ILE A 277 18.42 20.73 -24.32
CA ILE A 277 18.29 19.50 -25.13
C ILE A 277 17.60 19.84 -26.46
N CYS A 278 16.49 20.58 -26.43
CA CYS A 278 15.79 20.97 -27.65
C CYS A 278 16.65 21.86 -28.55
N ARG A 279 17.40 22.82 -27.97
CA ARG A 279 18.33 23.68 -28.71
C ARG A 279 19.41 22.85 -29.42
N ALA A 280 19.99 21.88 -28.72
CA ALA A 280 21.03 21.00 -29.24
C ALA A 280 20.49 20.11 -30.39
N LEU A 281 19.31 19.50 -30.20
CA LEU A 281 18.65 18.71 -31.25
C LEU A 281 18.41 19.54 -32.51
N ARG A 282 17.79 20.73 -32.37
CA ARG A 282 17.54 21.65 -33.49
C ARG A 282 18.83 21.96 -34.25
N ARG A 283 19.88 22.41 -33.54
CA ARG A 283 21.15 22.81 -34.20
C ARG A 283 21.83 21.66 -34.93
N LEU A 284 21.74 20.44 -34.41
CA LEU A 284 22.30 19.29 -35.11
C LEU A 284 21.47 18.91 -36.34
N VAL A 285 20.14 19.10 -36.31
CA VAL A 285 19.28 18.94 -37.49
C VAL A 285 19.58 20.02 -38.53
N ASP A 286 19.61 21.29 -38.15
CA ASP A 286 19.84 22.43 -39.04
C ASP A 286 21.21 22.33 -39.74
N ASN A 287 22.23 21.83 -39.03
CA ASN A 287 23.58 21.64 -39.56
C ASN A 287 23.78 20.26 -40.25
N GLY A 288 22.72 19.49 -40.46
CA GLY A 288 22.76 18.20 -41.17
C GLY A 288 23.50 17.06 -40.44
N LYS A 289 23.77 17.21 -39.14
CA LYS A 289 24.42 16.18 -38.30
C LYS A 289 23.43 15.19 -37.70
N LEU A 290 22.16 15.58 -37.60
CA LEU A 290 21.03 14.70 -37.36
C LEU A 290 20.05 14.80 -38.55
N PRO A 291 19.35 13.71 -38.90
CA PRO A 291 18.28 13.79 -39.88
C PRO A 291 17.09 14.61 -39.31
N PRO A 292 16.15 15.06 -40.16
CA PRO A 292 14.94 15.74 -39.72
C PRO A 292 14.18 14.94 -38.67
N LEU A 293 13.59 15.65 -37.70
CA LEU A 293 12.76 15.01 -36.69
C LEU A 293 11.51 14.45 -37.36
N ARG A 294 11.23 13.17 -37.10
CA ARG A 294 9.97 12.52 -37.46
C ARG A 294 8.93 12.76 -36.38
N LYS A 295 9.24 12.42 -35.13
CA LYS A 295 8.35 12.69 -33.99
C LYS A 295 8.59 14.08 -33.45
N THR A 296 7.50 14.73 -33.03
CA THR A 296 7.57 16.05 -32.40
C THR A 296 8.13 15.93 -30.99
N VAL A 297 9.09 16.78 -30.63
CA VAL A 297 9.60 16.88 -29.25
C VAL A 297 8.86 17.99 -28.54
N ARG A 298 8.14 17.68 -27.47
CA ARG A 298 7.42 18.66 -26.65
C ARG A 298 8.14 18.89 -25.33
N VAL A 299 8.05 20.10 -24.82
CA VAL A 299 8.42 20.44 -23.45
C VAL A 299 7.18 20.96 -22.72
N VAL A 300 7.02 20.57 -21.45
CA VAL A 300 5.96 21.05 -20.57
C VAL A 300 6.56 21.39 -19.21
N PHE A 301 6.36 22.63 -18.79
CA PHE A 301 6.72 23.14 -17.48
C PHE A 301 5.49 23.59 -16.72
N SER A 302 5.33 23.15 -15.48
CA SER A 302 4.23 23.58 -14.63
C SER A 302 4.51 23.35 -13.16
N MET A 303 3.57 23.70 -12.29
CA MET A 303 3.66 23.33 -10.88
C MET A 303 3.60 21.80 -10.75
N GLU A 304 4.53 21.24 -9.97
CA GLU A 304 4.70 19.80 -9.73
C GLU A 304 3.35 19.14 -9.43
N LEU A 305 3.05 17.99 -10.05
CA LEU A 305 1.79 17.24 -9.94
C LEU A 305 0.52 18.00 -10.38
N PHE A 306 0.20 19.13 -9.76
CA PHE A 306 -1.05 19.88 -9.90
C PHE A 306 -1.24 20.46 -11.30
N GLY A 307 -0.24 21.15 -11.84
CA GLY A 307 -0.32 21.68 -13.20
C GLY A 307 -0.38 20.58 -14.25
N PHE A 308 0.37 19.49 -14.03
CA PHE A 308 0.33 18.32 -14.90
C PHE A 308 -1.02 17.58 -14.85
N SER A 309 -1.74 17.64 -13.72
CA SER A 309 -3.04 16.98 -13.58
C SER A 309 -4.10 17.58 -14.51
N GLU A 310 -4.05 18.89 -14.76
CA GLU A 310 -4.87 19.54 -15.78
C GLU A 310 -4.36 19.21 -17.18
N TYR A 311 -3.04 19.36 -17.41
CA TYR A 311 -2.44 19.09 -18.71
C TYR A 311 -2.75 17.67 -19.21
N LEU A 312 -2.87 16.69 -18.32
CA LEU A 312 -3.14 15.31 -18.71
C LEU A 312 -4.64 15.00 -18.87
N LEU A 313 -5.55 15.99 -18.80
CA LEU A 313 -6.97 15.80 -19.13
C LEU A 313 -7.25 15.74 -20.63
N ASP A 314 -6.36 16.31 -21.46
CA ASP A 314 -6.49 16.30 -22.92
C ASP A 314 -6.24 14.91 -23.51
N ARG A 315 -7.32 14.14 -23.69
CA ARG A 315 -7.26 12.77 -24.19
C ARG A 315 -6.72 12.66 -25.62
N GLU A 316 -6.97 13.64 -26.48
CA GLU A 316 -6.47 13.59 -27.85
C GLU A 316 -4.96 13.81 -27.89
N ARG A 317 -4.47 14.78 -27.10
CA ARG A 317 -3.02 14.97 -26.91
C ARG A 317 -2.37 13.74 -26.29
N ASN A 318 -2.95 13.16 -25.26
CA ASN A 318 -2.37 11.99 -24.60
C ASN A 318 -2.24 10.78 -25.53
N ARG A 319 -3.21 10.57 -26.45
CA ARG A 319 -3.13 9.47 -27.44
C ARG A 319 -1.95 9.61 -28.41
N ARG A 320 -1.57 10.84 -28.77
CA ARG A 320 -0.40 11.11 -29.62
C ARG A 320 0.91 11.17 -28.84
N THR A 321 0.89 11.31 -27.52
CA THR A 321 2.10 11.29 -26.69
C THR A 321 2.60 9.85 -26.48
N LEU A 322 3.73 9.53 -27.10
CA LEU A 322 4.31 8.19 -27.09
C LEU A 322 5.10 7.87 -25.82
N TYR A 323 5.71 8.89 -25.22
CA TYR A 323 6.64 8.77 -24.09
C TYR A 323 6.82 10.11 -23.37
N VAL A 324 6.99 10.07 -22.04
CA VAL A 324 7.40 11.19 -21.19
C VAL A 324 8.72 10.85 -20.48
N MET A 325 9.61 11.83 -20.35
CA MET A 325 10.72 11.75 -19.41
C MET A 325 10.60 12.92 -18.42
N SER A 326 10.52 12.59 -17.13
CA SER A 326 10.67 13.60 -16.08
C SER A 326 12.14 14.01 -15.96
N MET A 327 12.36 15.32 -15.95
CA MET A 327 13.64 16.00 -15.85
C MET A 327 13.87 16.59 -14.46
N ASP A 328 13.04 16.19 -13.49
CA ASP A 328 13.14 16.59 -12.09
C ASP A 328 14.44 16.08 -11.45
N SER A 329 15.10 16.93 -10.67
CA SER A 329 16.11 16.50 -9.70
C SER A 329 17.33 15.84 -10.35
N ILE A 330 17.79 16.33 -11.49
CA ILE A 330 18.85 15.66 -12.30
C ILE A 330 20.29 16.00 -11.90
N CYS A 331 20.55 16.94 -10.99
CA CYS A 331 21.90 17.44 -10.73
C CYS A 331 22.24 17.76 -9.27
N HIS A 332 21.73 16.97 -8.31
CA HIS A 332 22.05 17.13 -6.89
C HIS A 332 23.54 16.91 -6.59
N LYS A 333 24.09 17.67 -5.63
CA LYS A 333 25.44 17.42 -5.10
C LYS A 333 25.49 16.23 -4.15
N LYS A 334 26.68 15.64 -4.00
CA LYS A 334 26.94 14.60 -3.00
C LYS A 334 26.71 15.13 -1.58
N ALA A 335 26.17 14.30 -0.71
CA ALA A 335 26.04 14.62 0.71
C ALA A 335 27.39 14.47 1.46
N PRO A 336 27.59 15.15 2.59
CA PRO A 336 28.76 15.02 3.46
C PRO A 336 29.01 13.57 3.85
N GLY A 337 30.28 13.17 3.84
CA GLY A 337 30.70 11.80 4.17
C GLY A 337 30.25 10.73 3.17
N LYS A 338 29.76 11.11 1.98
CA LYS A 338 29.38 10.17 0.92
C LYS A 338 30.35 10.26 -0.27
N ASN A 339 30.59 9.10 -0.87
CA ASN A 339 31.56 8.95 -1.97
C ASN A 339 30.95 9.23 -3.35
N ALA A 340 29.62 9.25 -3.49
CA ALA A 340 28.92 9.51 -4.74
C ALA A 340 27.53 10.12 -4.49
N VAL A 341 26.96 10.75 -5.52
CA VAL A 341 25.55 11.14 -5.53
C VAL A 341 24.68 9.90 -5.62
N ARG A 342 23.52 9.90 -4.94
CA ARG A 342 22.55 8.81 -5.09
C ARG A 342 21.71 9.07 -6.34
N THR A 343 22.00 8.32 -7.39
CA THR A 343 21.25 8.37 -8.65
C THR A 343 20.36 7.14 -8.79
N SER A 344 19.16 7.33 -9.33
CA SER A 344 18.26 6.23 -9.67
C SER A 344 17.65 6.41 -11.06
N LEU A 345 17.60 5.31 -11.79
CA LEU A 345 16.70 5.13 -12.90
C LEU A 345 15.38 4.59 -12.35
N ARG A 346 14.37 5.46 -12.23
CA ARG A 346 13.00 5.02 -11.98
C ARG A 346 12.40 4.55 -13.30
N ARG A 347 12.03 3.27 -13.31
CA ARG A 347 11.43 2.61 -14.47
C ARG A 347 10.02 3.15 -14.72
N THR A 348 9.49 2.85 -15.90
CA THR A 348 8.04 2.92 -16.12
C THR A 348 7.32 2.00 -15.13
N ALA A 349 6.10 2.36 -14.72
CA ALA A 349 5.28 1.50 -13.87
C ALA A 349 4.98 0.18 -14.60
N ASP A 350 5.07 -0.98 -13.95
CA ASP A 350 4.91 -2.29 -14.61
C ASP A 350 3.45 -2.58 -15.06
N CYS A 351 2.51 -1.68 -14.75
CA CYS A 351 1.18 -1.65 -15.36
C CYS A 351 1.16 -0.97 -16.75
N THR A 352 2.19 -0.19 -17.08
CA THR A 352 2.47 0.42 -18.40
C THR A 352 3.95 0.16 -18.83
N PRO A 353 4.39 -1.11 -18.99
CA PRO A 353 5.79 -1.41 -19.27
C PRO A 353 6.29 -0.83 -20.59
N PHE A 354 7.53 -0.33 -20.60
CA PHE A 354 8.11 0.32 -21.78
C PHE A 354 9.58 -0.03 -22.02
N PHE A 355 10.00 -0.16 -23.28
CA PHE A 355 11.38 -0.55 -23.63
C PHE A 355 12.45 0.45 -23.19
N SER A 356 12.08 1.71 -22.94
CA SER A 356 13.03 2.77 -22.54
C SER A 356 13.75 2.41 -21.24
N ASP A 357 13.13 1.65 -20.35
CA ASP A 357 13.75 1.12 -19.13
C ASP A 357 15.08 0.41 -19.44
N LEU A 358 15.03 -0.49 -20.43
CA LEU A 358 16.18 -1.28 -20.88
C LEU A 358 17.20 -0.41 -21.61
N MET A 359 16.70 0.54 -22.43
CA MET A 359 17.55 1.43 -23.22
C MET A 359 18.31 2.46 -22.39
N LEU A 360 17.65 3.11 -21.42
CA LEU A 360 18.28 4.08 -20.52
C LEU A 360 19.34 3.42 -19.66
N ARG A 361 19.05 2.24 -19.10
CA ARG A 361 20.04 1.45 -18.37
C ARG A 361 21.29 1.15 -19.19
N ASP A 362 21.09 0.74 -20.45
CA ASP A 362 22.19 0.44 -21.37
C ASP A 362 22.99 1.69 -21.75
N LEU A 363 22.30 2.81 -22.03
CA LEU A 363 22.93 4.11 -22.32
C LEU A 363 23.79 4.61 -21.15
N LEU A 364 23.27 4.57 -19.92
CA LEU A 364 23.99 4.97 -18.71
C LEU A 364 25.25 4.12 -18.52
N LYS A 365 25.12 2.78 -18.55
CA LYS A 365 26.25 1.87 -18.37
C LYS A 365 27.35 2.05 -19.41
N GLN A 366 26.99 2.35 -20.66
CA GLN A 366 27.96 2.47 -21.75
C GLN A 366 28.64 3.83 -21.83
N ASN A 367 27.94 4.92 -21.47
CA ASN A 367 28.42 6.27 -21.77
C ASN A 367 28.77 7.08 -20.52
N THR A 368 28.22 6.72 -19.35
CA THR A 368 28.50 7.39 -18.07
C THR A 368 28.84 6.37 -16.99
N PRO A 369 29.88 5.52 -17.18
CA PRO A 369 30.20 4.43 -16.25
C PRO A 369 30.63 4.92 -14.85
N HIS A 370 30.99 6.20 -14.71
CA HIS A 370 31.28 6.85 -13.44
C HIS A 370 30.02 7.18 -12.62
N ILE A 371 28.84 7.24 -13.25
CA ILE A 371 27.57 7.43 -12.56
C ILE A 371 27.08 6.07 -12.05
N SER A 372 27.21 5.85 -10.75
CA SER A 372 26.57 4.72 -10.09
C SER A 372 25.09 4.99 -9.92
N PHE A 373 24.23 4.07 -10.36
CA PHE A 373 22.79 4.21 -10.21
C PHE A 373 22.14 2.91 -9.78
N ARG A 374 20.97 3.05 -9.13
CA ARG A 374 20.05 1.94 -8.83
C ARG A 374 18.83 1.99 -9.74
N GLU A 375 18.21 0.85 -9.98
CA GLU A 375 16.92 0.76 -10.65
C GLU A 375 15.81 0.73 -9.60
N ASP A 376 14.97 1.76 -9.59
CA ASP A 376 13.78 1.84 -8.74
C ASP A 376 12.54 1.41 -9.56
N TYR A 377 11.56 0.79 -8.90
CA TYR A 377 10.28 0.48 -9.53
C TYR A 377 9.55 1.77 -9.92
N GLY A 378 8.79 1.74 -11.01
CA GLY A 378 7.96 2.88 -11.40
C GLY A 378 6.86 3.11 -10.36
N ASN A 379 6.45 4.35 -10.16
CA ASN A 379 5.33 4.71 -9.30
C ASN A 379 4.46 5.78 -10.00
N PHE A 380 3.47 6.29 -9.29
CA PHE A 380 2.62 7.39 -9.76
C PHE A 380 2.85 8.65 -8.93
N SER A 381 4.08 8.86 -8.44
CA SER A 381 4.42 10.08 -7.69
C SER A 381 4.86 11.19 -8.64
N ASP A 382 4.81 12.41 -8.13
CA ASP A 382 5.44 13.59 -8.70
C ASP A 382 4.96 13.76 -10.16
N ASP A 383 5.88 13.91 -11.12
CA ASP A 383 5.53 14.15 -12.52
C ASP A 383 5.41 12.86 -13.38
N THR A 384 5.38 11.68 -12.73
CA THR A 384 5.41 10.38 -13.42
C THR A 384 4.06 9.66 -13.47
N PHE A 385 3.01 10.23 -12.87
CA PHE A 385 1.67 9.62 -12.84
C PHE A 385 0.98 9.51 -14.20
N CYS A 386 1.52 10.13 -15.26
CA CYS A 386 1.06 9.89 -16.63
C CYS A 386 1.22 8.43 -17.08
N SER A 387 2.07 7.66 -16.39
CA SER A 387 2.18 6.19 -16.51
C SER A 387 0.95 5.42 -16.02
N ASP A 388 -0.03 6.07 -15.40
CA ASP A 388 -1.33 5.48 -15.14
C ASP A 388 -1.94 4.92 -16.44
N PRO A 389 -2.34 3.64 -16.50
CA PRO A 389 -2.96 3.04 -17.70
C PRO A 389 -4.22 3.74 -18.23
N MET A 390 -4.95 4.51 -17.42
CA MET A 390 -6.08 5.32 -17.91
C MET A 390 -5.63 6.59 -18.66
N ILE A 391 -4.40 7.06 -18.43
CA ILE A 391 -3.72 8.13 -19.20
C ILE A 391 -2.93 7.50 -20.35
N GLY A 392 -2.16 6.44 -20.07
CA GLY A 392 -1.55 5.55 -21.06
C GLY A 392 -0.21 6.02 -21.63
N ILE A 393 0.49 6.91 -20.93
CA ILE A 393 1.77 7.48 -21.37
C ILE A 393 2.91 6.92 -20.52
N PRO A 394 3.78 6.04 -21.04
CA PRO A 394 4.91 5.54 -20.27
C PRO A 394 5.87 6.67 -19.91
N SER A 395 6.38 6.66 -18.66
CA SER A 395 7.31 7.68 -18.18
C SER A 395 8.48 7.12 -17.39
N ASN A 396 9.69 7.60 -17.68
CA ASN A 396 10.86 7.38 -16.83
C ASN A 396 11.24 8.64 -16.07
N TRP A 397 12.02 8.44 -15.01
CA TRP A 397 12.64 9.52 -14.26
C TRP A 397 14.08 9.13 -13.88
N LEU A 398 15.05 9.91 -14.36
CA LEU A 398 16.45 9.80 -13.97
C LEU A 398 16.73 10.78 -12.83
N VAL A 399 16.49 10.33 -11.60
CA VAL A 399 16.57 11.17 -10.43
C VAL A 399 17.94 11.07 -9.77
N SER A 400 18.54 12.21 -9.45
CA SER A 400 19.57 12.30 -8.44
C SER A 400 18.93 12.84 -7.17
N SER A 401 19.26 12.27 -6.01
CA SER A 401 18.64 12.67 -4.74
C SER A 401 19.65 12.73 -3.62
N PRO A 402 19.37 13.49 -2.56
CA PRO A 402 20.11 13.34 -1.32
C PRO A 402 19.94 11.91 -0.79
N PRO A 403 20.98 11.29 -0.21
CA PRO A 403 20.93 9.91 0.25
C PRO A 403 20.00 9.68 1.44
N ILE A 404 19.59 10.72 2.16
CA ILE A 404 18.74 10.64 3.36
C ILE A 404 17.58 11.63 3.22
N ALA A 405 16.34 11.18 3.47
CA ALA A 405 15.13 12.02 3.40
C ALA A 405 15.14 13.21 4.38
N SER A 406 16.03 13.20 5.38
CA SER A 406 16.27 14.31 6.29
C SER A 406 16.92 15.52 5.61
N TYR A 407 17.58 15.32 4.47
CA TYR A 407 18.22 16.38 3.70
C TYR A 407 17.34 16.93 2.57
N HIS A 408 16.11 16.47 2.39
CA HIS A 408 15.26 16.95 1.31
C HIS A 408 14.71 18.37 1.61
N HIS A 409 14.74 19.25 0.60
CA HIS A 409 14.26 20.65 0.64
C HIS A 409 14.92 21.49 1.73
N ASN A 410 16.23 21.72 1.64
CA ASN A 410 16.93 22.55 2.62
C ASN A 410 17.86 23.59 1.98
N THR A 411 18.19 24.66 2.71
CA THR A 411 19.05 25.76 2.23
C THR A 411 20.54 25.41 2.13
N GLY A 412 20.91 24.14 2.23
CA GLY A 412 22.27 23.66 2.10
C GLY A 412 22.74 23.45 0.66
N PRO A 413 24.04 23.17 0.45
CA PRO A 413 24.64 23.01 -0.86
C PRO A 413 24.06 21.90 -1.75
N GLN A 414 23.26 20.99 -1.19
CA GLN A 414 22.62 19.92 -1.95
C GLN A 414 21.47 20.42 -2.82
N PHE A 415 20.85 21.55 -2.45
CA PHE A 415 19.72 22.17 -3.15
C PHE A 415 20.04 23.60 -3.63
N MET A 416 20.94 24.30 -2.92
CA MET A 416 21.37 25.65 -3.32
C MET A 416 22.57 25.65 -4.27
N ASP A 417 23.06 24.47 -4.67
CA ASP A 417 24.13 24.27 -5.63
C ASP A 417 23.90 22.97 -6.42
N ALA A 418 24.59 22.80 -7.54
CA ALA A 418 24.39 21.69 -8.46
C ALA A 418 25.70 20.98 -8.82
N ASP A 419 25.61 19.67 -9.09
CA ASP A 419 26.64 18.91 -9.77
C ASP A 419 26.50 19.10 -11.28
N TRP A 420 27.25 20.06 -11.81
CA TRP A 420 27.14 20.46 -13.21
C TRP A 420 27.67 19.40 -14.19
N ASP A 421 28.57 18.53 -13.77
CA ASP A 421 29.05 17.43 -14.61
C ASP A 421 27.95 16.37 -14.72
N MET A 422 27.23 16.10 -13.63
CA MET A 422 26.04 15.26 -13.67
C MET A 422 24.90 15.89 -14.48
N ALA A 423 24.67 17.20 -14.36
CA ALA A 423 23.70 17.92 -15.20
C ALA A 423 24.00 17.75 -16.69
N HIS A 424 25.28 17.89 -17.08
CA HIS A 424 25.75 17.65 -18.44
C HIS A 424 25.45 16.21 -18.88
N ASP A 425 25.91 15.23 -18.09
CA ASP A 425 25.86 13.83 -18.47
C ASP A 425 24.44 13.30 -18.58
N ILE A 426 23.57 13.63 -17.62
CA ILE A 426 22.15 13.25 -17.67
C ILE A 426 21.43 13.96 -18.83
N SER A 427 21.74 15.24 -19.09
CA SER A 427 21.21 15.95 -20.27
C SER A 427 21.66 15.29 -21.57
N ALA A 428 22.92 14.84 -21.67
CA ALA A 428 23.44 14.14 -22.85
C ALA A 428 22.78 12.77 -23.04
N ILE A 429 22.52 12.03 -21.96
CA ILE A 429 21.76 10.77 -21.99
C ILE A 429 20.33 11.01 -22.47
N ALA A 430 19.62 11.97 -21.88
CA ALA A 430 18.27 12.35 -22.26
C ALA A 430 18.21 12.80 -23.72
N ALA A 431 19.12 13.69 -24.15
CA ALA A 431 19.22 14.12 -25.54
C ALA A 431 19.48 12.96 -26.50
N THR A 432 20.30 11.98 -26.11
CA THR A 432 20.60 10.79 -26.92
C THR A 432 19.37 9.91 -27.09
N LEU A 433 18.59 9.72 -26.02
CA LEU A 433 17.32 9.01 -26.09
C LEU A 433 16.35 9.76 -27.01
N PHE A 434 16.13 11.06 -26.78
CA PHE A 434 15.19 11.87 -27.56
C PHE A 434 15.60 11.98 -29.02
N ALA A 435 16.89 12.15 -29.34
CA ALA A 435 17.38 12.09 -30.71
C ALA A 435 17.03 10.76 -31.37
N THR A 436 17.29 9.64 -30.68
CA THR A 436 16.99 8.30 -31.22
C THR A 436 15.49 8.12 -31.49
N LEU A 437 14.64 8.56 -30.55
CA LEU A 437 13.19 8.41 -30.65
C LEU A 437 12.57 9.36 -31.69
N ALA A 438 13.05 10.61 -31.73
CA ALA A 438 12.51 11.64 -32.61
C ALA A 438 12.95 11.47 -34.07
N THR A 439 14.15 10.95 -34.32
CA THR A 439 14.69 10.77 -35.68
C THR A 439 14.51 9.36 -36.23
N GLY A 440 14.21 8.38 -35.38
CA GLY A 440 14.17 6.97 -35.72
C GLY A 440 13.19 6.65 -36.85
N GLY A 441 13.69 6.10 -37.95
CA GLY A 441 12.87 5.47 -38.99
C GLY A 441 12.65 3.98 -38.74
N LYS A 442 11.95 3.31 -39.66
CA LYS A 442 11.65 1.87 -39.59
C LYS A 442 12.89 1.00 -39.33
N GLU A 443 13.99 1.28 -40.02
CA GLU A 443 15.25 0.51 -39.89
C GLU A 443 15.91 0.69 -38.51
N ILE A 444 15.94 1.92 -38.00
CA ILE A 444 16.49 2.24 -36.68
C ILE A 444 15.69 1.51 -35.59
N PHE A 445 14.35 1.54 -35.68
CA PHE A 445 13.49 0.83 -34.73
C PHE A 445 13.55 -0.70 -34.90
N ALA A 446 13.82 -1.23 -36.09
CA ALA A 446 14.07 -2.65 -36.29
C ALA A 446 15.37 -3.11 -35.59
N ASP A 447 16.47 -2.35 -35.70
CA ASP A 447 17.72 -2.63 -35.00
C ASP A 447 17.58 -2.44 -33.48
N LEU A 448 16.92 -1.36 -33.06
CA LEU A 448 16.60 -1.12 -31.65
C LEU A 448 15.79 -2.27 -31.08
N GLY A 449 14.75 -2.73 -31.79
CA GLY A 449 13.91 -3.86 -31.37
C GLY A 449 14.72 -5.13 -31.11
N LYS A 450 15.65 -5.50 -32.00
CA LYS A 450 16.57 -6.64 -31.77
C LYS A 450 17.41 -6.47 -30.51
N THR A 451 17.86 -5.25 -30.23
CA THR A 451 18.62 -4.95 -29.00
C THR A 451 17.75 -5.05 -27.76
N ILE A 452 16.55 -4.46 -27.79
CA ILE A 452 15.56 -4.52 -26.70
C ILE A 452 15.17 -5.97 -26.40
N PHE A 453 14.90 -6.78 -27.44
CA PHE A 453 14.57 -8.19 -27.29
C PHE A 453 15.67 -8.95 -26.53
N ARG A 454 16.93 -8.81 -26.95
CA ARG A 454 18.08 -9.46 -26.28
C ARG A 454 18.24 -9.01 -24.83
N LEU A 455 18.04 -7.73 -24.54
CA LEU A 455 18.13 -7.19 -23.19
C LEU A 455 16.99 -7.72 -22.29
N ALA A 456 15.76 -7.73 -22.80
CA ALA A 456 14.59 -8.26 -22.11
C ALA A 456 14.72 -9.77 -21.83
N GLU A 457 15.18 -10.54 -22.82
CA GLU A 457 15.42 -11.98 -22.69
C GLU A 457 16.45 -12.30 -21.61
N LYS A 458 17.57 -11.55 -21.61
CA LYS A 458 18.63 -11.71 -20.60
C LYS A 458 18.11 -11.42 -19.19
N GLU A 459 17.38 -10.32 -19.02
CA GLU A 459 16.80 -9.94 -17.74
C GLU A 459 15.78 -10.97 -17.25
N LEU A 460 14.91 -11.48 -18.14
CA LEU A 460 13.95 -12.52 -17.80
C LEU A 460 14.66 -13.79 -17.31
N LYS A 461 15.72 -14.22 -18.00
CA LYS A 461 16.52 -15.39 -17.60
C LYS A 461 17.15 -15.20 -16.22
N GLU A 462 17.61 -14.01 -15.88
CA GLU A 462 18.14 -13.66 -14.55
C GLU A 462 17.04 -13.69 -13.47
N GLN A 463 15.89 -13.06 -13.75
CA GLN A 463 14.74 -13.02 -12.85
C GLN A 463 14.18 -14.43 -12.57
N LEU A 464 14.00 -15.26 -13.59
CA LEU A 464 13.52 -16.64 -13.44
C LEU A 464 14.50 -17.50 -12.63
N ARG A 465 15.82 -17.30 -12.78
CA ARG A 465 16.83 -17.97 -11.93
C ARG A 465 16.70 -17.54 -10.47
N LYS A 466 16.51 -16.24 -10.20
CA LYS A 466 16.33 -15.71 -8.84
C LYS A 466 15.07 -16.28 -8.17
N ILE A 467 13.94 -16.27 -8.87
CA ILE A 467 12.67 -16.84 -8.39
C ILE A 467 12.85 -18.31 -8.00
N ARG A 468 13.52 -19.10 -8.84
CA ARG A 468 13.82 -20.51 -8.53
C ARG A 468 14.70 -20.68 -7.30
N GLY A 469 15.66 -19.77 -7.10
CA GLY A 469 16.49 -19.75 -5.89
C GLY A 469 15.67 -19.44 -4.63
N GLU A 470 14.81 -18.41 -4.69
CA GLU A 470 13.91 -18.02 -3.59
C GLU A 470 12.96 -19.16 -3.22
N TRP A 471 12.33 -19.79 -4.21
CA TRP A 471 11.47 -20.96 -4.02
C TRP A 471 12.19 -22.14 -3.37
N ARG A 472 13.37 -22.52 -3.89
CA ARG A 472 14.17 -23.61 -3.30
C ARG A 472 14.59 -23.35 -1.86
N SER A 473 14.81 -22.09 -1.51
CA SER A 473 15.15 -21.67 -0.14
C SER A 473 13.93 -21.59 0.80
N GLY A 474 12.70 -21.78 0.29
CA GLY A 474 11.47 -21.62 1.06
C GLY A 474 11.07 -20.16 1.33
N ARG A 475 11.78 -19.17 0.76
CA ARG A 475 11.46 -17.74 0.89
C ARG A 475 10.24 -17.32 0.06
N LEU A 476 9.89 -18.11 -0.95
CA LEU A 476 8.73 -17.90 -1.81
C LEU A 476 8.00 -19.23 -1.97
N ASP A 477 6.69 -19.26 -1.75
CA ASP A 477 5.91 -20.48 -2.01
C ASP A 477 5.79 -20.72 -3.52
N SER A 478 5.35 -21.92 -3.90
CA SER A 478 5.25 -22.32 -5.31
C SER A 478 4.24 -21.51 -6.12
N HIS A 479 3.09 -21.14 -5.54
CA HIS A 479 2.09 -20.34 -6.25
C HIS A 479 2.59 -18.92 -6.49
N ASP A 480 3.22 -18.31 -5.49
CA ASP A 480 3.80 -16.98 -5.65
C ASP A 480 5.03 -16.98 -6.56
N ALA A 481 5.84 -18.05 -6.55
CA ALA A 481 6.92 -18.23 -7.52
C ALA A 481 6.40 -18.33 -8.95
N ALA A 482 5.32 -19.09 -9.16
CA ALA A 482 4.69 -19.22 -10.46
C ALA A 482 4.05 -17.91 -10.92
N GLY A 483 3.28 -17.26 -10.05
CA GLY A 483 2.64 -15.97 -10.31
C GLY A 483 3.65 -14.88 -10.66
N LYS A 484 4.73 -14.77 -9.87
CA LYS A 484 5.82 -13.82 -10.13
C LYS A 484 6.54 -14.10 -11.45
N ALA A 485 6.77 -15.36 -11.79
CA ALA A 485 7.38 -15.74 -13.07
C ALA A 485 6.48 -15.32 -14.25
N CYS A 486 5.18 -15.64 -14.21
CA CYS A 486 4.22 -15.22 -15.23
C CYS A 486 4.14 -13.68 -15.37
N PHE A 487 4.06 -12.98 -14.23
CA PHE A 487 3.98 -11.52 -14.20
C PHE A 487 5.21 -10.87 -14.86
N LEU A 488 6.42 -11.27 -14.46
CA LEU A 488 7.64 -10.70 -15.04
C LEU A 488 7.79 -11.07 -16.52
N THR A 489 7.34 -12.25 -16.94
CA THR A 489 7.25 -12.60 -18.36
C THR A 489 6.34 -11.64 -19.13
N GLU A 490 5.14 -11.36 -18.63
CA GLU A 490 4.20 -10.41 -19.24
C GLU A 490 4.81 -9.00 -19.34
N VAL A 491 5.54 -8.55 -18.31
CA VAL A 491 6.23 -7.25 -18.31
C VAL A 491 7.27 -7.19 -19.44
N GLN A 492 8.10 -8.22 -19.60
CA GLN A 492 9.13 -8.25 -20.66
C GLN A 492 8.50 -8.35 -22.06
N GLU A 493 7.43 -9.13 -22.23
CA GLU A 493 6.64 -9.17 -23.49
C GLU A 493 6.15 -7.76 -23.86
N LYS A 494 5.52 -7.07 -22.92
CA LYS A 494 4.98 -5.72 -23.14
C LYS A 494 6.06 -4.70 -23.45
N ARG A 495 7.23 -4.76 -22.78
CA ARG A 495 8.38 -3.90 -23.10
C ARG A 495 8.83 -4.07 -24.55
N VAL A 496 8.97 -5.31 -25.03
CA VAL A 496 9.36 -5.54 -26.43
C VAL A 496 8.29 -5.06 -27.40
N LEU A 497 7.01 -5.35 -27.11
CA LEU A 497 5.89 -4.89 -27.93
C LEU A 497 5.77 -3.37 -27.99
N SER A 498 6.21 -2.67 -26.94
CA SER A 498 6.09 -1.22 -26.87
C SER A 498 6.96 -0.48 -27.89
N VAL A 499 7.94 -1.14 -28.51
CA VAL A 499 8.71 -0.61 -29.65
C VAL A 499 7.78 -0.24 -30.82
N ASN A 500 6.68 -0.99 -31.00
CA ASN A 500 5.70 -0.71 -32.04
C ASN A 500 5.01 0.65 -31.90
N ARG A 501 5.07 1.30 -30.72
CA ARG A 501 4.50 2.65 -30.53
C ARG A 501 5.15 3.70 -31.44
N PHE A 502 6.36 3.43 -31.95
CA PHE A 502 7.07 4.33 -32.87
C PHE A 502 7.00 3.89 -34.33
N LEU A 503 6.24 2.84 -34.64
CA LEU A 503 6.09 2.31 -35.99
C LEU A 503 4.66 2.50 -36.50
N PRO A 504 4.43 2.58 -37.82
CA PRO A 504 3.09 2.62 -38.38
C PRO A 504 2.25 1.41 -37.91
N ALA A 505 1.00 1.66 -37.53
CA ALA A 505 0.12 0.63 -36.97
C ALA A 505 -0.10 -0.58 -37.92
N ASN A 506 -0.03 -0.38 -39.23
CA ASN A 506 -0.15 -1.41 -40.25
C ASN A 506 1.16 -2.19 -40.51
N ALA A 507 2.27 -1.79 -39.90
CA ALA A 507 3.59 -2.41 -40.09
C ALA A 507 4.36 -2.58 -38.76
N PRO A 508 3.80 -3.30 -37.77
CA PRO A 508 4.48 -3.53 -36.49
C PRO A 508 5.71 -4.43 -36.68
N LEU A 509 6.73 -4.21 -35.86
CA LEU A 509 7.93 -5.05 -35.80
C LEU A 509 7.63 -6.39 -35.09
N TYR A 510 6.88 -6.34 -33.99
CA TYR A 510 6.51 -7.50 -33.20
C TYR A 510 4.99 -7.60 -33.10
N LYS A 511 4.42 -8.80 -33.29
CA LYS A 511 3.00 -9.06 -33.01
C LYS A 511 2.88 -9.79 -31.67
N GLY A 512 1.77 -9.60 -30.95
CA GLY A 512 1.57 -10.18 -29.61
C GLY A 512 1.80 -11.69 -29.51
N GLY A 513 1.51 -12.46 -30.56
CA GLY A 513 1.75 -13.90 -30.61
C GLY A 513 3.18 -14.33 -30.99
N GLN A 514 4.03 -13.41 -31.47
CA GLN A 514 5.37 -13.73 -31.96
C GLN A 514 6.42 -13.81 -30.86
N ILE A 515 6.16 -13.30 -29.66
CA ILE A 515 7.12 -13.32 -28.53
C ILE A 515 6.94 -14.63 -27.74
N ARG A 516 6.91 -15.75 -28.46
CA ARG A 516 6.69 -17.08 -27.87
C ARG A 516 7.90 -17.50 -27.04
N GLU A 517 9.10 -17.00 -27.34
CA GLU A 517 10.32 -17.38 -26.62
C GLU A 517 10.24 -17.03 -25.12
N PHE A 518 9.64 -15.89 -24.75
CA PHE A 518 9.51 -15.51 -23.33
C PHE A 518 8.59 -16.46 -22.56
N ARG A 519 7.50 -16.90 -23.19
CA ARG A 519 6.58 -17.90 -22.61
C ARG A 519 7.23 -19.26 -22.50
N GLU A 520 8.04 -19.65 -23.47
CA GLU A 520 8.79 -20.91 -23.44
C GLU A 520 9.84 -20.91 -22.32
N LEU A 521 10.57 -19.81 -22.15
CA LEU A 521 11.48 -19.63 -21.02
C LEU A 521 10.75 -19.71 -19.67
N CYS A 522 9.60 -19.06 -19.57
CA CYS A 522 8.75 -19.11 -18.38
C CYS A 522 8.25 -20.54 -18.12
N ALA A 523 7.67 -21.20 -19.13
CA ALA A 523 7.18 -22.58 -19.03
C ALA A 523 8.30 -23.56 -18.62
N ALA A 524 9.51 -23.40 -19.16
CA ALA A 524 10.67 -24.21 -18.77
C ALA A 524 11.12 -23.97 -17.32
N ALA A 525 10.90 -22.77 -16.78
CA ALA A 525 11.12 -22.46 -15.37
C ALA A 525 9.99 -23.01 -14.47
N LEU A 526 8.73 -22.86 -14.90
CA LEU A 526 7.53 -23.31 -14.20
C LEU A 526 7.41 -24.83 -14.13
N GLY A 527 7.77 -25.56 -15.19
CA GLY A 527 7.77 -27.03 -15.19
C GLY A 527 8.67 -27.65 -14.10
N LYS A 528 9.54 -26.84 -13.49
CA LYS A 528 10.39 -27.23 -12.35
C LYS A 528 9.79 -26.85 -10.99
N ILE A 529 8.80 -25.97 -10.95
CA ILE A 529 8.09 -25.55 -9.74
C ILE A 529 6.83 -26.40 -9.62
N LYS A 530 6.82 -27.35 -8.67
CA LYS A 530 5.61 -28.10 -8.35
C LYS A 530 4.69 -27.24 -7.50
N CYS A 531 3.61 -26.76 -8.09
CA CYS A 531 2.54 -26.08 -7.35
C CYS A 531 1.57 -27.11 -6.77
N PRO A 532 1.23 -27.03 -5.47
CA PRO A 532 0.08 -27.74 -4.93
C PRO A 532 -1.17 -27.47 -5.76
N ALA A 533 -2.04 -28.47 -5.86
CA ALA A 533 -3.32 -28.31 -6.54
C ALA A 533 -4.28 -27.37 -5.78
N PHE A 534 -4.02 -27.14 -4.48
CA PHE A 534 -4.89 -26.41 -3.58
C PHE A 534 -4.12 -25.30 -2.86
N ARG A 535 -4.69 -24.09 -2.85
CA ARG A 535 -4.17 -22.93 -2.11
C ARG A 535 -5.29 -22.38 -1.25
N ASP A 536 -5.10 -22.45 0.06
CA ASP A 536 -5.96 -21.74 1.01
C ASP A 536 -5.58 -20.27 1.06
N LEU A 537 -6.57 -19.41 0.92
CA LEU A 537 -6.44 -17.96 1.11
C LEU A 537 -6.89 -17.62 2.53
N SER A 538 -6.33 -16.55 3.10
CA SER A 538 -6.90 -15.95 4.31
C SER A 538 -8.34 -15.45 4.05
N ALA A 539 -9.06 -15.08 5.11
CA ALA A 539 -10.42 -14.55 4.94
C ALA A 539 -10.41 -13.21 4.17
N GLU A 540 -9.38 -12.39 4.37
CA GLU A 540 -9.15 -11.08 3.78
C GLU A 540 -8.67 -11.21 2.33
N GLU A 541 -7.73 -12.12 2.06
CA GLU A 541 -7.34 -12.50 0.70
C GLU A 541 -8.54 -13.03 -0.09
N SER A 542 -9.36 -13.90 0.51
CA SER A 542 -10.59 -14.40 -0.10
C SER A 542 -11.57 -13.28 -0.43
N ARG A 543 -11.71 -12.28 0.46
CA ARG A 543 -12.54 -11.09 0.20
C ARG A 543 -11.97 -10.26 -0.95
N ALA A 544 -10.66 -10.09 -1.02
CA ALA A 544 -10.00 -9.37 -2.10
C ALA A 544 -10.10 -10.10 -3.45
N ALA A 545 -9.93 -11.43 -3.46
CA ALA A 545 -10.05 -12.31 -4.62
C ALA A 545 -11.48 -12.40 -5.18
N ASN A 546 -12.47 -11.83 -4.49
CA ASN A 546 -13.87 -11.81 -4.92
C ASN A 546 -14.33 -10.42 -5.38
N ARG A 547 -13.42 -9.44 -5.52
CA ARG A 547 -13.74 -8.06 -5.92
C ARG A 547 -12.91 -7.63 -7.12
N ILE A 548 -13.57 -7.39 -8.26
CA ILE A 548 -13.01 -6.68 -9.41
C ILE A 548 -13.25 -5.19 -9.20
N VAL A 549 -12.18 -4.40 -9.31
CA VAL A 549 -12.26 -2.95 -9.17
C VAL A 549 -12.22 -2.32 -10.56
N ILE A 550 -13.23 -1.51 -10.86
CA ILE A 550 -13.37 -0.78 -12.11
C ILE A 550 -13.15 0.70 -11.79
N ARG A 551 -12.18 1.34 -12.42
CA ARG A 551 -11.90 2.76 -12.23
C ARG A 551 -12.84 3.62 -13.07
N LEU A 552 -13.30 4.73 -12.50
CA LEU A 552 -14.29 5.61 -13.15
C LEU A 552 -13.67 6.86 -13.79
N PHE A 553 -12.43 7.22 -13.45
CA PHE A 553 -11.73 8.37 -14.05
C PHE A 553 -10.19 8.21 -13.95
N PRO A 554 -9.41 8.89 -14.81
CA PRO A 554 -7.94 8.79 -14.84
C PRO A 554 -7.28 9.50 -13.65
N GLY A 555 -6.06 9.10 -13.32
CA GLY A 555 -5.31 9.57 -12.15
C GLY A 555 -5.58 8.72 -10.90
N ILE A 556 -4.73 8.91 -9.89
CA ILE A 556 -4.88 8.30 -8.58
C ILE A 556 -5.64 9.25 -7.63
N PRO A 557 -6.44 8.74 -6.69
CA PRO A 557 -6.94 9.56 -5.60
C PRO A 557 -5.76 10.21 -4.86
N HIS A 558 -5.70 11.54 -4.84
CA HIS A 558 -4.62 12.31 -4.24
C HIS A 558 -5.17 13.28 -3.19
N SER A 559 -6.02 14.24 -3.61
CA SER A 559 -6.65 15.20 -2.68
C SER A 559 -7.98 14.73 -2.12
N PHE A 560 -8.55 13.65 -2.64
CA PHE A 560 -9.86 13.13 -2.22
C PHE A 560 -10.98 14.18 -2.38
N ALA A 561 -10.93 14.94 -3.47
CA ALA A 561 -11.82 16.07 -3.72
C ALA A 561 -13.31 15.69 -3.65
N ARG A 562 -13.67 14.45 -4.00
CA ARG A 562 -15.06 13.95 -4.00
C ARG A 562 -15.53 13.37 -2.66
N ILE A 563 -14.64 13.28 -1.67
CA ILE A 563 -14.98 12.79 -0.32
C ILE A 563 -15.31 14.00 0.57
N PRO A 564 -16.36 13.94 1.41
CA PRO A 564 -16.63 15.00 2.37
C PRO A 564 -15.45 15.27 3.32
N VAL A 565 -15.12 16.53 3.60
CA VAL A 565 -13.98 16.96 4.44
C VAL A 565 -13.84 16.18 5.76
N PRO A 566 -14.91 15.94 6.55
CA PRO A 566 -14.79 15.21 7.81
C PRO A 566 -14.37 13.74 7.64
N GLU A 567 -14.65 13.15 6.47
CA GLU A 567 -14.38 11.75 6.15
C GLU A 567 -13.03 11.56 5.41
N ARG A 568 -12.46 12.63 4.84
CA ARG A 568 -11.19 12.60 4.08
C ARG A 568 -10.04 11.98 4.89
N TYR A 569 -9.98 12.19 6.21
CA TYR A 569 -8.94 11.60 7.07
C TYR A 569 -9.00 10.07 7.12
N ALA A 570 -10.20 9.51 7.30
CA ALA A 570 -10.40 8.06 7.29
C ALA A 570 -10.16 7.45 5.89
N ALA A 571 -10.27 8.28 4.86
CA ALA A 571 -10.07 7.90 3.47
C ALA A 571 -8.61 8.01 2.98
N GLN A 572 -7.71 8.68 3.71
CA GLN A 572 -6.31 8.85 3.29
C GLN A 572 -5.66 7.49 3.02
N PRO A 573 -4.87 7.37 1.93
CA PRO A 573 -4.54 6.09 1.36
C PRO A 573 -3.54 5.36 2.24
N PHE A 574 -3.75 4.06 2.39
CA PHE A 574 -2.77 3.13 2.94
C PHE A 574 -2.35 2.11 1.88
N CYS A 575 -3.17 1.95 0.84
CA CYS A 575 -2.80 1.20 -0.33
C CYS A 575 -1.71 1.94 -1.12
N GLU A 576 -0.70 1.17 -1.52
CA GLU A 576 0.31 1.59 -2.50
C GLU A 576 -0.38 2.12 -3.76
N ALA A 577 -0.05 3.34 -4.21
CA ALA A 577 -0.69 3.97 -5.37
C ALA A 577 -0.62 3.10 -6.63
N LEU A 578 0.43 2.28 -6.75
CA LEU A 578 0.59 1.32 -7.85
C LEU A 578 -0.52 0.28 -7.95
N ILE A 579 -1.22 -0.05 -6.86
CA ILE A 579 -2.34 -1.00 -6.90
C ILE A 579 -3.43 -0.48 -7.85
N TYR A 580 -3.67 0.83 -7.90
CA TYR A 580 -4.63 1.45 -8.82
C TYR A 580 -4.28 1.25 -10.30
N GLY A 581 -2.99 1.12 -10.61
CA GLY A 581 -2.50 0.85 -11.96
C GLY A 581 -2.94 -0.51 -12.47
N PHE A 582 -3.15 -1.48 -11.58
CA PHE A 582 -3.57 -2.84 -11.96
C PHE A 582 -5.09 -3.05 -11.96
N PHE A 583 -5.88 -2.03 -11.62
CA PHE A 583 -7.35 -2.05 -11.75
C PHE A 583 -7.78 -1.82 -13.20
N ASP A 584 -7.66 -2.87 -14.01
CA ASP A 584 -8.02 -2.89 -15.43
C ASP A 584 -9.49 -3.32 -15.69
N GLY A 585 -10.31 -3.39 -14.63
CA GLY A 585 -11.68 -3.88 -14.70
C GLY A 585 -11.80 -5.39 -14.94
N LYS A 586 -10.69 -6.14 -14.90
CA LYS A 586 -10.66 -7.60 -15.05
C LYS A 586 -10.03 -8.28 -13.85
N ARG A 587 -8.92 -7.74 -13.36
CA ARG A 587 -8.20 -8.22 -12.17
C ARG A 587 -9.01 -7.99 -10.91
N THR A 588 -8.90 -8.95 -9.99
CA THR A 588 -9.40 -8.78 -8.63
C THR A 588 -8.47 -7.86 -7.85
N LEU A 589 -8.93 -7.35 -6.69
CA LEU A 589 -8.07 -6.63 -5.75
C LEU A 589 -6.87 -7.49 -5.35
N LEU A 590 -7.06 -8.80 -5.14
CA LEU A 590 -5.96 -9.69 -4.78
C LEU A 590 -4.95 -9.79 -5.93
N ASP A 591 -5.38 -9.92 -7.17
CA ASP A 591 -4.49 -9.95 -8.33
C ASP A 591 -3.66 -8.67 -8.44
N ALA A 592 -4.30 -7.51 -8.27
CA ALA A 592 -3.63 -6.21 -8.30
C ALA A 592 -2.59 -6.08 -7.17
N ILE A 593 -2.93 -6.52 -5.95
CA ILE A 593 -2.00 -6.59 -4.83
C ILE A 593 -0.82 -7.49 -5.18
N ARG A 594 -1.06 -8.70 -5.71
CA ARG A 594 0.01 -9.63 -6.10
C ARG A 594 0.93 -9.06 -7.18
N CYS A 595 0.40 -8.36 -8.18
CA CYS A 595 1.24 -7.66 -9.16
C CYS A 595 2.20 -6.67 -8.47
N VAL A 596 1.71 -5.88 -7.51
CA VAL A 596 2.57 -4.95 -6.74
C VAL A 596 3.55 -5.68 -5.83
N GLU A 597 3.18 -6.78 -5.20
CA GLU A 597 4.12 -7.61 -4.43
C GLU A 597 5.23 -8.19 -5.31
N TYR A 598 4.90 -8.56 -6.54
CA TYR A 598 5.85 -9.15 -7.48
C TYR A 598 6.82 -8.12 -8.04
N ASP A 599 6.37 -6.90 -8.31
CA ASP A 599 7.20 -5.77 -8.74
C ASP A 599 8.08 -5.25 -7.59
N THR A 600 7.48 -4.88 -6.46
CA THR A 600 8.17 -4.19 -5.36
C THR A 600 8.90 -5.14 -4.40
N GLY A 601 8.49 -6.40 -4.32
CA GLY A 601 8.95 -7.37 -3.32
C GLY A 601 8.36 -7.19 -1.91
N ARG A 602 7.54 -6.15 -1.67
CA ARG A 602 6.83 -5.94 -0.40
C ARG A 602 5.61 -6.87 -0.33
N LYS A 603 5.44 -7.58 0.78
CA LYS A 603 4.23 -8.38 1.05
C LYS A 603 3.17 -7.56 1.78
N PHE A 604 1.90 -7.79 1.46
CA PHE A 604 0.75 -7.20 2.16
C PHE A 604 0.12 -8.23 3.08
N GLY A 605 0.05 -7.92 4.38
CA GLY A 605 -0.63 -8.76 5.37
C GLY A 605 -2.15 -8.56 5.41
N ASP A 606 -2.88 -9.42 6.12
CA ASP A 606 -4.35 -9.35 6.23
C ASP A 606 -4.87 -8.01 6.76
N ALA A 607 -4.17 -7.37 7.70
CA ALA A 607 -4.55 -6.05 8.20
C ALA A 607 -4.51 -4.98 7.10
N GLU A 608 -3.53 -5.08 6.20
CA GLU A 608 -3.32 -4.17 5.08
C GLU A 608 -4.37 -4.39 4.00
N ILE A 609 -4.65 -5.67 3.67
CA ILE A 609 -5.70 -6.05 2.72
C ILE A 609 -7.07 -5.62 3.25
N LYS A 610 -7.33 -5.79 4.54
CA LYS A 610 -8.57 -5.32 5.18
C LYS A 610 -8.73 -3.81 5.04
N LYS A 611 -7.67 -3.04 5.32
CA LYS A 611 -7.71 -1.58 5.15
C LYS A 611 -7.94 -1.17 3.68
N ALA A 612 -7.33 -1.86 2.72
CA ALA A 612 -7.59 -1.64 1.30
C ALA A 612 -9.06 -1.90 0.92
N LEU A 613 -9.68 -2.95 1.48
CA LEU A 613 -11.11 -3.26 1.28
C LEU A 613 -12.03 -2.16 1.87
N GLU A 614 -11.70 -1.65 3.05
CA GLU A 614 -12.43 -0.55 3.70
C GLU A 614 -12.32 0.74 2.88
N GLN A 615 -11.11 1.07 2.41
CA GLN A 615 -10.86 2.23 1.54
C GLN A 615 -11.63 2.14 0.22
N LEU A 616 -11.60 0.99 -0.45
CA LEU A 616 -12.35 0.79 -1.69
C LEU A 616 -13.86 0.99 -1.50
N SER A 617 -14.39 0.66 -0.32
CA SER A 617 -15.81 0.88 0.00
C SER A 617 -16.14 2.38 0.07
N ILE A 618 -15.23 3.19 0.64
CA ILE A 618 -15.34 4.66 0.65
C ILE A 618 -15.25 5.21 -0.77
N LEU A 619 -14.25 4.76 -1.54
CA LEU A 619 -13.99 5.20 -2.90
C LEU A 619 -15.14 4.82 -3.86
N GLU A 620 -15.77 3.67 -3.67
CA GLU A 620 -16.97 3.28 -4.42
C GLU A 620 -18.13 4.22 -4.14
N ARG A 621 -18.42 4.47 -2.86
CA ARG A 621 -19.50 5.39 -2.44
C ARG A 621 -19.28 6.82 -2.97
N CYS A 622 -18.03 7.27 -3.03
CA CYS A 622 -17.67 8.62 -3.50
C CYS A 622 -17.39 8.71 -5.02
N GLY A 623 -17.68 7.65 -5.79
CA GLY A 623 -17.63 7.69 -7.25
C GLY A 623 -16.22 7.71 -7.86
N TYR A 624 -15.23 7.13 -7.18
CA TYR A 624 -13.89 6.90 -7.73
C TYR A 624 -13.79 5.58 -8.50
N VAL A 625 -14.42 4.55 -7.94
CA VAL A 625 -14.40 3.18 -8.46
C VAL A 625 -15.80 2.59 -8.44
N LYS A 626 -15.98 1.49 -9.16
CA LYS A 626 -17.11 0.57 -9.03
C LYS A 626 -16.57 -0.81 -8.71
N ILE A 627 -17.12 -1.47 -7.70
CA ILE A 627 -16.70 -2.81 -7.30
C ILE A 627 -17.71 -3.82 -7.85
N SER A 628 -17.23 -4.69 -8.74
CA SER A 628 -17.99 -5.86 -9.17
C SER A 628 -17.54 -7.07 -8.39
N LYS A 629 -18.47 -7.93 -7.96
CA LYS A 629 -18.11 -9.22 -7.38
C LYS A 629 -17.80 -10.21 -8.50
N VAL A 630 -16.73 -10.97 -8.37
CA VAL A 630 -16.23 -11.89 -9.43
C VAL A 630 -17.29 -12.94 -9.74
N HIS A 631 -17.90 -13.51 -8.69
CA HIS A 631 -18.86 -14.59 -8.86
C HIS A 631 -20.01 -14.49 -7.86
N LYS A 632 -21.22 -14.78 -8.36
CA LYS A 632 -22.38 -15.10 -7.52
C LYS A 632 -22.40 -16.61 -7.30
N THR A 633 -22.34 -17.05 -6.06
CA THR A 633 -22.39 -18.46 -5.69
C THR A 633 -23.81 -18.81 -5.30
N THR A 634 -24.37 -19.86 -5.87
CA THR A 634 -25.74 -20.29 -5.57
C THR A 634 -25.77 -21.53 -4.66
N PRO A 635 -26.85 -21.71 -3.88
CA PRO A 635 -27.13 -22.95 -3.17
C PRO A 635 -26.99 -24.22 -4.02
N ALA A 636 -27.50 -24.19 -5.26
CA ALA A 636 -27.49 -25.35 -6.16
C ALA A 636 -26.07 -25.74 -6.62
N GLU A 637 -25.21 -24.75 -6.90
CA GLU A 637 -23.81 -25.00 -7.24
C GLU A 637 -23.05 -25.60 -6.06
N LEU A 638 -23.22 -25.05 -4.86
CA LEU A 638 -22.60 -25.61 -3.67
C LEU A 638 -23.10 -27.03 -3.39
N GLU A 639 -24.41 -27.28 -3.50
CA GLU A 639 -24.99 -28.62 -3.33
C GLU A 639 -24.34 -29.62 -4.29
N LYS A 640 -24.19 -29.25 -5.57
CA LYS A 640 -23.53 -30.08 -6.59
C LYS A 640 -22.07 -30.38 -6.22
N GLU A 641 -21.31 -29.38 -5.81
CA GLU A 641 -19.89 -29.55 -5.45
C GLU A 641 -19.71 -30.39 -4.19
N LEU A 642 -20.55 -30.20 -3.17
CA LEU A 642 -20.53 -31.01 -1.95
C LEU A 642 -20.92 -32.48 -2.23
N ARG A 643 -21.91 -32.72 -3.10
CA ARG A 643 -22.24 -34.08 -3.56
C ARG A 643 -21.05 -34.71 -4.27
N ALA A 644 -20.41 -33.97 -5.17
CA ALA A 644 -19.27 -34.46 -5.94
C ALA A 644 -18.00 -34.65 -5.07
N LEU A 645 -17.90 -33.94 -3.94
CA LEU A 645 -16.88 -34.17 -2.90
C LEU A 645 -17.16 -35.45 -2.09
N GLY A 646 -18.42 -35.90 -2.03
CA GLY A 646 -18.84 -37.13 -1.37
C GLY A 646 -19.75 -36.94 -0.15
N VAL A 647 -20.35 -35.77 0.03
CA VAL A 647 -21.39 -35.53 1.05
C VAL A 647 -22.71 -36.14 0.57
N ALA A 648 -23.30 -36.99 1.40
CA ALA A 648 -24.50 -37.77 1.08
C ALA A 648 -25.64 -37.56 2.10
N ARG A 649 -26.85 -37.93 1.69
CA ARG A 649 -28.02 -37.95 2.57
C ARG A 649 -27.80 -38.97 3.69
N GLY A 650 -28.08 -38.59 4.93
CA GLY A 650 -27.88 -39.42 6.12
C GLY A 650 -26.48 -39.28 6.75
N ASP A 651 -25.57 -38.52 6.14
CA ASP A 651 -24.24 -38.28 6.73
C ASP A 651 -24.32 -37.57 8.08
N LYS A 652 -23.31 -37.82 8.91
CA LYS A 652 -23.11 -37.18 10.21
C LYS A 652 -21.84 -36.34 10.10
N VAL A 653 -21.97 -35.01 10.03
CA VAL A 653 -20.88 -34.14 9.60
C VAL A 653 -20.67 -33.01 10.59
N VAL A 654 -19.43 -32.77 11.01
CA VAL A 654 -19.02 -31.50 11.61
C VAL A 654 -18.52 -30.57 10.50
N ILE A 655 -19.06 -29.34 10.46
CA ILE A 655 -18.75 -28.36 9.41
C ILE A 655 -17.98 -27.19 10.00
N HIS A 656 -16.83 -26.90 9.41
CA HIS A 656 -16.06 -25.67 9.60
C HIS A 656 -15.98 -24.90 8.29
N THR A 657 -16.12 -23.58 8.33
CA THR A 657 -16.11 -22.76 7.12
C THR A 657 -15.52 -21.37 7.32
N ALA A 658 -14.59 -21.01 6.45
CA ALA A 658 -14.27 -19.62 6.13
C ALA A 658 -15.26 -19.11 5.06
N PHE A 659 -16.43 -18.66 5.51
CA PHE A 659 -17.56 -18.33 4.63
C PHE A 659 -17.22 -17.32 3.51
N SER A 660 -16.27 -16.40 3.74
CA SER A 660 -15.84 -15.43 2.73
C SER A 660 -15.21 -16.06 1.48
N ALA A 661 -14.67 -17.28 1.58
CA ALA A 661 -14.11 -17.99 0.44
C ALA A 661 -15.18 -18.40 -0.60
N LEU A 662 -16.45 -18.49 -0.19
CA LEU A 662 -17.59 -18.75 -1.08
C LEU A 662 -18.02 -17.52 -1.90
N GLY A 663 -17.41 -16.36 -1.68
CA GLY A 663 -17.72 -15.13 -2.42
C GLY A 663 -19.12 -14.59 -2.14
N ASP A 664 -19.81 -14.14 -3.18
CA ASP A 664 -21.19 -13.63 -3.05
C ASP A 664 -22.21 -14.76 -3.01
N PHE A 665 -22.38 -15.37 -1.84
CA PHE A 665 -23.31 -16.48 -1.68
C PHE A 665 -24.77 -16.00 -1.64
N LYS A 666 -25.56 -16.37 -2.64
CA LYS A 666 -26.98 -16.00 -2.77
C LYS A 666 -27.78 -16.54 -1.58
N GLY A 667 -28.40 -15.62 -0.84
CA GLY A 667 -29.16 -15.94 0.38
C GLY A 667 -28.31 -15.98 1.65
N GLY A 668 -27.03 -15.63 1.57
CA GLY A 668 -26.18 -15.44 2.75
C GLY A 668 -25.87 -16.73 3.52
N PRO A 669 -25.37 -16.61 4.75
CA PRO A 669 -25.02 -17.76 5.60
C PRO A 669 -26.23 -18.63 5.96
N GLU A 670 -27.44 -18.08 6.00
CA GLU A 670 -28.68 -18.83 6.23
C GLU A 670 -28.94 -19.84 5.11
N ALA A 671 -28.88 -19.39 3.85
CA ALA A 671 -29.05 -20.28 2.70
C ALA A 671 -27.94 -21.33 2.61
N PHE A 672 -26.73 -21.03 3.08
CA PHE A 672 -25.65 -22.02 3.20
C PHE A 672 -26.04 -23.13 4.18
N CYS A 673 -26.51 -22.77 5.38
CA CYS A 673 -26.99 -23.74 6.37
C CYS A 673 -28.12 -24.60 5.82
N GLU A 674 -29.11 -23.98 5.16
CA GLU A 674 -30.23 -24.69 4.52
C GLU A 674 -29.78 -25.64 3.41
N THR A 675 -28.77 -25.24 2.62
CA THR A 675 -28.17 -26.09 1.58
C THR A 675 -27.55 -27.34 2.20
N CYS A 676 -26.76 -27.18 3.26
CA CYS A 676 -26.15 -28.32 3.97
C CYS A 676 -27.23 -29.22 4.61
N MET A 677 -28.24 -28.63 5.26
CA MET A 677 -29.36 -29.35 5.89
C MET A 677 -30.18 -30.14 4.85
N LYS A 678 -30.48 -29.54 3.70
CA LYS A 678 -31.20 -30.19 2.60
C LYS A 678 -30.40 -31.34 2.02
N LEU A 679 -29.09 -31.13 1.81
CA LEU A 679 -28.19 -32.13 1.24
C LEU A 679 -28.07 -33.37 2.12
N ILE A 680 -27.86 -33.17 3.43
CA ILE A 680 -27.71 -34.24 4.42
C ILE A 680 -29.07 -34.84 4.80
N GLY A 681 -30.12 -34.03 4.85
CA GLY A 681 -31.48 -34.45 5.19
C GLY A 681 -31.69 -34.78 6.67
N LYS A 682 -32.95 -34.88 7.09
CA LYS A 682 -33.35 -35.06 8.50
C LYS A 682 -32.85 -36.35 9.17
N LEU A 683 -32.44 -37.35 8.40
CA LEU A 683 -31.89 -38.61 8.91
C LEU A 683 -30.39 -38.52 9.25
N GLY A 684 -29.70 -37.49 8.74
CA GLY A 684 -28.30 -37.23 9.07
C GLY A 684 -28.16 -36.27 10.25
N VAL A 685 -26.92 -35.86 10.54
CA VAL A 685 -26.57 -34.97 11.66
C VAL A 685 -25.61 -33.90 11.19
N ILE A 686 -25.83 -32.65 11.58
CA ILE A 686 -24.90 -31.54 11.36
C ILE A 686 -24.48 -30.99 12.71
N LEU A 687 -23.17 -30.97 12.95
CA LEU A 687 -22.55 -30.24 14.05
C LEU A 687 -21.83 -29.00 13.53
N MET A 688 -22.03 -27.86 14.17
CA MET A 688 -21.25 -26.65 13.92
C MET A 688 -20.73 -26.08 15.24
N PRO A 689 -19.41 -26.01 15.44
CA PRO A 689 -18.82 -25.34 16.59
C PRO A 689 -19.18 -23.84 16.62
N THR A 690 -19.64 -23.37 17.78
CA THR A 690 -20.15 -21.99 18.00
C THR A 690 -19.42 -21.31 19.16
N PHE A 691 -18.11 -21.50 19.21
CA PHE A 691 -17.25 -21.09 20.32
C PHE A 691 -17.35 -19.61 20.64
N ASN A 692 -17.16 -19.29 21.93
CA ASN A 692 -17.30 -17.94 22.48
C ASN A 692 -16.11 -17.52 23.38
N PHE A 693 -15.12 -18.39 23.58
CA PHE A 693 -14.03 -18.18 24.55
C PHE A 693 -13.17 -16.92 24.34
N TYR A 694 -13.29 -16.25 23.19
CA TYR A 694 -12.67 -14.94 22.93
C TYR A 694 -13.31 -13.77 23.69
N THR A 695 -14.37 -14.01 24.49
CA THR A 695 -15.14 -12.96 25.19
C THR A 695 -15.01 -12.93 26.70
N HIS A 696 -14.28 -13.84 27.36
CA HIS A 696 -14.20 -13.77 28.82
C HIS A 696 -13.52 -12.48 29.33
N ASP A 697 -12.72 -11.83 28.47
CA ASP A 697 -12.14 -10.49 28.73
C ASP A 697 -12.97 -9.33 28.10
N ARG A 698 -14.01 -9.62 27.29
CA ARG A 698 -14.75 -8.62 26.46
C ARG A 698 -16.28 -8.65 26.61
N SER A 699 -16.82 -9.48 27.51
CA SER A 699 -18.25 -9.62 27.83
C SER A 699 -18.46 -9.49 29.33
N SER A 700 -19.70 -9.57 29.82
CA SER A 700 -19.99 -9.70 31.26
C SER A 700 -19.42 -10.97 31.91
N GLY A 701 -18.69 -11.81 31.16
CA GLY A 701 -18.12 -13.08 31.62
C GLY A 701 -19.12 -14.23 31.73
N VAL A 702 -20.34 -14.05 31.20
CA VAL A 702 -21.45 -15.02 31.30
C VAL A 702 -21.81 -15.57 29.92
N TYR A 703 -21.80 -16.89 29.78
CA TYR A 703 -22.32 -17.60 28.61
C TYR A 703 -23.84 -17.77 28.71
N ASP A 704 -24.56 -17.28 27.72
CA ASP A 704 -25.99 -17.51 27.50
C ASP A 704 -26.15 -18.32 26.20
N PRO A 705 -26.65 -19.57 26.24
CA PRO A 705 -26.74 -20.42 25.05
C PRO A 705 -27.61 -19.82 23.95
N ASP A 706 -28.57 -18.96 24.29
CA ASP A 706 -29.51 -18.35 23.35
C ASP A 706 -29.08 -16.98 22.87
N ARG A 707 -28.31 -16.22 23.67
CA ARG A 707 -27.91 -14.85 23.33
C ARG A 707 -26.44 -14.67 22.98
N THR A 708 -25.52 -15.45 23.56
CA THR A 708 -24.08 -15.30 23.29
C THR A 708 -23.79 -15.66 21.83
N PRO A 709 -23.26 -14.74 21.01
CA PRO A 709 -22.99 -15.01 19.60
C PRO A 709 -21.87 -16.03 19.43
N SER A 710 -21.85 -16.67 18.27
CA SER A 710 -20.74 -17.47 17.78
C SER A 710 -19.63 -16.56 17.26
N TYR A 711 -18.39 -16.84 17.64
CA TYR A 711 -17.19 -16.15 17.13
C TYR A 711 -16.43 -17.00 16.09
N THR A 712 -16.94 -18.18 15.75
CA THR A 712 -16.29 -19.06 14.76
C THR A 712 -16.60 -18.65 13.31
N GLY A 713 -17.68 -17.89 13.06
CA GLY A 713 -17.98 -17.35 11.73
C GLY A 713 -19.47 -17.05 11.48
N ALA A 714 -19.76 -16.40 10.36
CA ALA A 714 -21.13 -16.01 9.98
C ALA A 714 -22.06 -17.22 9.78
N ALA A 715 -21.56 -18.31 9.20
CA ALA A 715 -22.35 -19.53 8.96
C ALA A 715 -22.74 -20.23 10.28
N SER A 716 -21.81 -20.36 11.23
CA SER A 716 -22.12 -20.97 12.53
C SER A 716 -23.05 -20.10 13.36
N GLU A 717 -22.95 -18.77 13.25
CA GLU A 717 -23.90 -17.84 13.87
C GLU A 717 -25.30 -17.94 13.26
N ALA A 718 -25.41 -18.02 11.93
CA ALA A 718 -26.69 -18.25 11.26
C ALA A 718 -27.32 -19.59 11.70
N PHE A 719 -26.51 -20.66 11.76
CA PHE A 719 -26.95 -21.96 12.24
C PHE A 719 -27.45 -21.92 13.69
N ARG A 720 -26.74 -21.23 14.59
CA ARG A 720 -27.10 -21.04 16.01
C ARG A 720 -28.46 -20.34 16.20
N LYS A 721 -28.76 -19.36 15.35
CA LYS A 721 -29.99 -18.57 15.44
C LYS A 721 -31.24 -19.33 15.00
N ARG A 722 -31.09 -20.49 14.36
CA ARG A 722 -32.23 -21.31 13.96
C ARG A 722 -32.97 -21.87 15.16
N LYS A 723 -34.28 -22.03 15.02
CA LYS A 723 -35.16 -22.56 16.08
C LYS A 723 -34.96 -24.07 16.25
N ASP A 724 -34.85 -24.80 15.14
CA ASP A 724 -34.71 -26.27 15.08
C ASP A 724 -33.31 -26.80 15.41
N VAL A 725 -32.45 -25.98 16.02
CA VAL A 725 -31.05 -26.30 16.33
C VAL A 725 -30.84 -26.30 17.84
N TYR A 726 -30.15 -27.33 18.34
CA TYR A 726 -29.80 -27.46 19.75
C TYR A 726 -28.37 -26.98 19.99
N ARG A 727 -28.12 -26.19 21.03
CA ARG A 727 -26.78 -25.73 21.41
C ARG A 727 -26.40 -26.26 22.79
N SER A 728 -25.18 -26.77 22.90
CA SER A 728 -24.66 -27.32 24.14
C SER A 728 -24.36 -26.27 25.21
N LEU A 729 -24.28 -26.71 26.46
CA LEU A 729 -24.02 -25.86 27.63
C LEU A 729 -22.54 -25.73 28.05
N ASP A 730 -21.57 -26.28 27.30
CA ASP A 730 -20.15 -25.97 27.60
C ASP A 730 -19.93 -24.45 27.50
N PRO A 731 -19.37 -23.82 28.54
CA PRO A 731 -19.38 -22.37 28.65
C PRO A 731 -18.42 -21.65 27.70
N SER A 732 -17.47 -22.36 27.08
CA SER A 732 -16.41 -21.76 26.28
C SER A 732 -16.37 -22.30 24.83
N HIS A 733 -16.64 -23.61 24.66
CA HIS A 733 -16.61 -24.32 23.39
C HIS A 733 -17.98 -24.92 22.98
N PRO A 734 -19.09 -24.16 23.03
CA PRO A 734 -20.38 -24.74 22.70
C PRO A 734 -20.49 -25.17 21.23
N VAL A 735 -21.19 -26.27 20.99
CA VAL A 735 -21.48 -26.86 19.68
C VAL A 735 -22.98 -26.82 19.43
N CYS A 736 -23.38 -26.44 18.22
CA CYS A 736 -24.75 -26.56 17.74
C CYS A 736 -24.94 -27.86 16.97
N ALA A 737 -26.11 -28.49 17.12
CA ALA A 737 -26.50 -29.75 16.50
C ALA A 737 -27.87 -29.65 15.83
N TRP A 738 -28.00 -30.28 14.67
CA TRP A 738 -29.25 -30.41 13.91
C TRP A 738 -29.36 -31.81 13.29
N GLY A 739 -30.60 -32.28 13.09
CA GLY A 739 -30.89 -33.55 12.42
C GLY A 739 -31.32 -34.64 13.39
N LYS A 740 -31.08 -35.90 13.01
CA LYS A 740 -31.49 -37.07 13.79
C LYS A 740 -30.79 -37.08 15.15
N ASP A 741 -31.56 -37.22 16.24
CA ASP A 741 -31.05 -37.31 17.61
C ASP A 741 -30.17 -36.11 18.03
N ALA A 742 -30.34 -34.93 17.41
CA ALA A 742 -29.47 -33.77 17.60
C ALA A 742 -29.30 -33.33 19.08
N LEU A 743 -30.35 -33.45 19.90
CA LEU A 743 -30.29 -33.14 21.33
C LEU A 743 -29.31 -34.07 22.07
N GLU A 744 -29.24 -35.35 21.70
CA GLU A 744 -28.37 -36.34 22.33
C GLU A 744 -26.89 -35.98 22.21
N TYR A 745 -26.51 -35.37 21.09
CA TYR A 745 -25.13 -34.92 20.86
C TYR A 745 -24.70 -33.80 21.81
N VAL A 746 -25.62 -32.97 22.29
CA VAL A 746 -25.27 -31.73 23.01
C VAL A 746 -25.71 -31.70 24.48
N ARG A 747 -26.67 -32.55 24.87
CA ARG A 747 -27.33 -32.50 26.19
C ARG A 747 -26.39 -32.68 27.39
N ASN A 748 -25.29 -33.41 27.22
CA ASN A 748 -24.36 -33.74 28.30
C ASN A 748 -23.00 -33.02 28.17
N HIS A 749 -22.83 -32.11 27.22
CA HIS A 749 -21.53 -31.52 26.93
C HIS A 749 -20.90 -30.82 28.15
N HIS A 750 -21.69 -30.13 28.96
CA HIS A 750 -21.26 -29.48 30.20
C HIS A 750 -20.98 -30.45 31.35
N LYS A 751 -21.33 -31.72 31.23
CA LYS A 751 -21.13 -32.78 32.24
C LYS A 751 -19.84 -33.59 32.00
N VAL A 752 -19.26 -33.50 30.82
CA VAL A 752 -18.07 -34.26 30.39
C VAL A 752 -16.88 -33.32 30.17
N PRO A 753 -15.65 -33.82 29.94
CA PRO A 753 -14.57 -32.97 29.45
C PRO A 753 -14.91 -32.40 28.07
N THR A 754 -14.49 -31.16 27.83
CA THR A 754 -14.92 -30.31 26.69
C THR A 754 -14.73 -30.96 25.30
N MET A 755 -13.66 -31.72 25.10
CA MET A 755 -13.39 -32.41 23.83
C MET A 755 -12.94 -33.83 24.13
N ASP A 756 -13.88 -34.72 24.40
CA ASP A 756 -13.65 -36.10 24.83
C ASP A 756 -14.56 -37.10 24.09
N ALA A 757 -14.43 -38.40 24.33
CA ALA A 757 -15.27 -39.45 23.75
C ALA A 757 -16.76 -39.15 23.93
N ASP A 758 -17.18 -38.65 25.11
CA ASP A 758 -18.58 -38.30 25.42
C ASP A 758 -18.98 -36.85 25.10
N SER A 759 -18.08 -36.07 24.50
CA SER A 759 -18.39 -34.74 23.96
C SER A 759 -19.15 -34.83 22.62
N PRO A 760 -19.76 -33.73 22.12
CA PRO A 760 -20.50 -33.74 20.85
C PRO A 760 -19.67 -34.30 19.67
N LEU A 761 -18.39 -33.94 19.57
CA LEU A 761 -17.52 -34.42 18.50
C LEU A 761 -17.07 -35.88 18.71
N GLY A 762 -16.90 -36.33 19.95
CA GLY A 762 -16.60 -37.74 20.25
C GLY A 762 -17.80 -38.66 20.00
N LEU A 763 -19.02 -38.17 20.31
CA LEU A 763 -20.26 -38.83 19.91
C LEU A 763 -20.39 -38.89 18.38
N LEU A 764 -20.00 -37.83 17.67
CA LEU A 764 -20.02 -37.82 16.20
C LEU A 764 -19.06 -38.86 15.63
N GLU A 765 -17.84 -38.92 16.16
CA GLU A 765 -16.85 -39.92 15.77
C GLU A 765 -17.36 -41.35 15.98
N ARG A 766 -17.84 -41.69 17.18
CA ARG A 766 -18.36 -43.04 17.51
C ARG A 766 -19.47 -43.48 16.58
N ASN A 767 -20.20 -42.51 16.03
CA ASN A 767 -21.31 -42.73 15.12
C ASN A 767 -20.91 -42.72 13.63
N GLY A 768 -19.61 -42.81 13.30
CA GLY A 768 -19.11 -42.84 11.92
C GLY A 768 -19.08 -41.46 11.26
N GLY A 769 -18.76 -40.43 12.05
CA GLY A 769 -18.80 -39.04 11.61
C GLY A 769 -17.73 -38.64 10.59
N LYS A 770 -18.01 -37.57 9.85
CA LYS A 770 -17.14 -36.91 8.88
C LYS A 770 -16.82 -35.48 9.29
N VAL A 771 -15.70 -34.97 8.80
CA VAL A 771 -15.34 -33.54 8.89
C VAL A 771 -15.41 -32.92 7.51
N LEU A 772 -16.14 -31.80 7.39
CA LEU A 772 -16.13 -30.93 6.22
C LEU A 772 -15.45 -29.62 6.58
N LEU A 773 -14.32 -29.32 5.94
CA LEU A 773 -13.64 -28.02 6.04
C LEU A 773 -13.80 -27.25 4.73
N ILE A 774 -14.14 -25.97 4.83
CA ILE A 774 -14.26 -25.06 3.69
C ILE A 774 -13.29 -23.89 3.90
N SER A 775 -12.16 -23.90 3.19
CA SER A 775 -11.07 -22.90 3.27
C SER A 775 -10.59 -22.60 4.69
N CYS A 776 -10.60 -23.60 5.56
CA CYS A 776 -10.18 -23.47 6.96
C CYS A 776 -9.49 -24.74 7.46
N PRO A 777 -8.42 -25.24 6.81
CA PRO A 777 -7.76 -26.50 7.16
C PRO A 777 -7.27 -26.54 8.62
N GLY A 778 -6.88 -25.39 9.18
CA GLY A 778 -6.43 -25.26 10.57
C GLY A 778 -7.54 -25.20 11.61
N ALA A 779 -8.81 -25.15 11.20
CA ALA A 779 -9.96 -25.03 12.10
C ALA A 779 -10.55 -26.38 12.54
N ASN A 780 -9.92 -27.51 12.19
CA ASN A 780 -10.43 -28.84 12.52
C ASN A 780 -10.37 -29.10 14.04
N THR A 781 -11.49 -28.88 14.72
CA THR A 781 -11.60 -29.01 16.18
C THR A 781 -11.63 -30.44 16.69
N PHE A 782 -11.94 -31.41 15.82
CA PHE A 782 -11.94 -32.84 16.18
C PHE A 782 -10.57 -33.33 16.65
N MET A 783 -9.49 -32.65 16.25
CA MET A 783 -8.13 -32.93 16.75
C MET A 783 -8.07 -33.04 18.28
N HIS A 784 -8.91 -32.28 18.99
CA HIS A 784 -8.90 -32.23 20.44
C HIS A 784 -9.58 -33.43 21.11
N VAL A 785 -10.53 -34.07 20.43
CA VAL A 785 -11.06 -35.36 20.87
C VAL A 785 -9.97 -36.40 20.78
N VAL A 786 -9.22 -36.44 19.67
CA VAL A 786 -8.07 -37.35 19.50
C VAL A 786 -7.04 -37.13 20.62
N GLU A 787 -6.71 -35.88 20.92
CA GLU A 787 -5.77 -35.56 22.01
C GLU A 787 -6.27 -36.00 23.39
N THR A 788 -7.48 -35.62 23.79
CA THR A 788 -8.01 -35.93 25.13
C THR A 788 -8.20 -37.42 25.34
N THR A 789 -8.74 -38.13 24.34
CA THR A 789 -8.92 -39.60 24.40
C THR A 789 -7.59 -40.36 24.46
N ASN A 790 -6.50 -39.76 23.96
CA ASN A 790 -5.13 -40.26 24.10
C ASN A 790 -4.40 -39.71 25.35
N GLN A 791 -5.14 -39.11 26.29
CA GLN A 791 -4.66 -38.63 27.59
C GLN A 791 -3.45 -37.68 27.49
N VAL A 792 -3.48 -36.73 26.55
CA VAL A 792 -2.41 -35.74 26.46
C VAL A 792 -2.32 -34.90 27.74
N ARG A 793 -1.09 -34.65 28.20
CA ARG A 793 -0.83 -33.91 29.45
C ARG A 793 -0.94 -32.39 29.32
N CYS A 794 -1.17 -31.88 28.12
CA CYS A 794 -1.14 -30.44 27.83
C CYS A 794 -2.50 -29.75 27.91
N LEU A 795 -3.59 -30.52 28.01
CA LEU A 795 -4.95 -30.02 28.17
C LEU A 795 -5.49 -30.45 29.54
N GLY A 796 -6.06 -29.51 30.30
CA GLY A 796 -6.59 -29.80 31.63
C GLY A 796 -8.07 -30.15 31.55
N GLN A 797 -8.47 -31.34 32.01
CA GLN A 797 -9.86 -31.78 31.91
C GLN A 797 -10.71 -31.07 32.97
N ARG A 798 -11.67 -30.24 32.54
CA ARG A 798 -12.62 -29.52 33.43
C ARG A 798 -11.93 -28.64 34.50
N MET A 799 -10.85 -27.97 34.11
CA MET A 799 -9.98 -27.17 34.99
C MET A 799 -10.19 -25.65 34.89
N GLU A 800 -11.16 -25.17 34.12
CA GLU A 800 -11.57 -23.76 34.13
C GLU A 800 -13.06 -23.62 34.50
N GLU A 801 -13.40 -22.59 35.28
CA GLU A 801 -14.77 -22.26 35.66
C GLU A 801 -15.23 -20.95 35.02
N TYR A 802 -16.41 -20.98 34.42
CA TYR A 802 -17.06 -19.80 33.85
C TYR A 802 -18.52 -19.74 34.30
N LYS A 803 -19.13 -18.57 34.14
CA LYS A 803 -20.56 -18.38 34.46
C LYS A 803 -21.41 -18.79 33.26
N LEU A 804 -22.39 -19.66 33.49
CA LEU A 804 -23.41 -20.06 32.54
C LEU A 804 -24.76 -19.51 33.01
N LYS A 805 -25.52 -18.89 32.11
CA LYS A 805 -26.92 -18.51 32.33
C LYS A 805 -27.82 -19.60 31.75
N LEU A 806 -28.58 -20.27 32.61
CA LEU A 806 -29.60 -21.24 32.23
C LEU A 806 -30.80 -20.52 31.60
N ARG A 807 -31.67 -21.25 30.89
CA ARG A 807 -32.86 -20.66 30.24
C ARG A 807 -33.88 -20.20 31.26
N SER A 808 -33.91 -20.85 32.44
CA SER A 808 -34.60 -20.35 33.65
C SER A 808 -34.12 -18.97 34.13
N GLY A 809 -33.03 -18.42 33.58
CA GLY A 809 -32.46 -17.13 33.96
C GLY A 809 -31.43 -17.20 35.09
N LYS A 810 -31.32 -18.36 35.76
CA LYS A 810 -30.35 -18.60 36.83
C LYS A 810 -28.93 -18.63 36.29
N ILE A 811 -28.01 -17.93 36.97
CA ILE A 811 -26.57 -17.99 36.68
C ILE A 811 -25.93 -19.06 37.57
N VAL A 812 -25.20 -19.98 36.96
CA VAL A 812 -24.55 -21.12 37.61
C VAL A 812 -23.09 -21.24 37.16
N PRO A 813 -22.19 -21.77 38.00
CA PRO A 813 -20.84 -22.12 37.55
C PRO A 813 -20.91 -23.30 36.57
N ALA A 814 -20.12 -23.26 35.51
CA ALA A 814 -19.95 -24.35 34.55
C ALA A 814 -18.46 -24.58 34.28
N ARG A 815 -18.08 -25.84 34.06
CA ARG A 815 -16.69 -26.22 33.80
C ARG A 815 -16.42 -26.36 32.32
N THR A 816 -15.18 -26.09 31.97
CA THR A 816 -14.60 -26.41 30.67
C THR A 816 -13.12 -26.75 30.87
N TRP A 817 -12.42 -27.14 29.81
CA TRP A 817 -11.00 -27.46 29.92
C TRP A 817 -10.10 -26.27 30.25
N ALA A 818 -8.90 -26.54 30.77
CA ALA A 818 -7.80 -25.58 30.73
C ALA A 818 -7.03 -25.76 29.42
N TRP A 819 -6.99 -24.70 28.61
CA TRP A 819 -6.25 -24.70 27.36
C TRP A 819 -4.75 -24.82 27.61
N ARG A 820 -3.99 -25.29 26.63
CA ARG A 820 -2.53 -25.46 26.76
C ARG A 820 -1.78 -24.12 26.77
N ASP A 821 -0.61 -24.08 27.39
CA ASP A 821 0.26 -22.89 27.51
C ASP A 821 1.28 -22.69 26.38
N GLY A 822 1.18 -23.46 25.30
CA GLY A 822 2.06 -23.33 24.14
C GLY A 822 1.63 -24.16 22.93
N ILE A 823 2.37 -24.05 21.82
CA ILE A 823 2.04 -24.73 20.56
C ILE A 823 2.31 -26.24 20.68
N CYS A 824 1.35 -27.05 20.24
CA CYS A 824 1.50 -28.51 20.21
C CYS A 824 2.59 -28.93 19.21
N PRO A 825 3.71 -29.56 19.64
CA PRO A 825 4.77 -29.95 18.71
C PRO A 825 4.34 -31.05 17.73
N ALA A 826 3.36 -31.87 18.11
CA ALA A 826 2.82 -32.95 17.28
C ALA A 826 1.83 -32.44 16.23
N TYR A 827 1.24 -31.25 16.43
CA TYR A 827 0.21 -30.74 15.54
C TYR A 827 0.84 -29.97 14.38
N ASN A 828 0.73 -30.53 13.19
CA ASN A 828 1.04 -29.85 11.95
C ASN A 828 -0.02 -30.21 10.90
N PRO A 829 -1.03 -29.34 10.66
CA PRO A 829 -2.13 -29.63 9.74
C PRO A 829 -1.66 -30.05 8.36
N SER A 830 -0.65 -29.34 7.81
CA SER A 830 -0.09 -29.63 6.49
C SER A 830 0.44 -31.06 6.40
N LYS A 831 1.24 -31.50 7.38
CA LYS A 831 1.76 -32.88 7.42
C LYS A 831 0.68 -33.94 7.62
N ILE A 832 -0.33 -33.64 8.43
CA ILE A 832 -1.46 -34.55 8.68
C ILE A 832 -2.28 -34.74 7.40
N TYR A 833 -2.66 -33.64 6.74
CA TYR A 833 -3.41 -33.72 5.49
C TYR A 833 -2.58 -34.34 4.37
N ASP A 834 -1.28 -34.05 4.26
CA ASP A 834 -0.38 -34.73 3.31
C ASP A 834 -0.30 -36.25 3.54
N PHE A 835 -0.31 -36.68 4.80
CA PHE A 835 -0.41 -38.11 5.13
C PHE A 835 -1.73 -38.69 4.62
N MET A 836 -2.86 -38.03 4.86
CA MET A 836 -4.17 -38.48 4.40
C MET A 836 -4.28 -38.49 2.87
N ARG A 837 -3.76 -37.48 2.18
CA ARG A 837 -3.66 -37.42 0.71
C ARG A 837 -2.93 -38.64 0.16
N ARG A 838 -1.77 -38.97 0.72
CA ARG A 838 -0.99 -40.15 0.30
C ARG A 838 -1.71 -41.47 0.56
N LYS A 839 -2.60 -41.53 1.55
CA LYS A 839 -3.42 -42.70 1.87
C LYS A 839 -4.76 -42.74 1.13
N GLY A 840 -5.11 -41.70 0.38
CA GLY A 840 -6.38 -41.61 -0.35
C GLY A 840 -7.61 -41.42 0.56
N THR A 841 -7.41 -40.99 1.82
CA THR A 841 -8.49 -40.85 2.82
C THR A 841 -9.01 -39.41 2.95
N LEU A 842 -8.45 -38.48 2.16
CA LEU A 842 -8.86 -37.09 2.09
C LEU A 842 -9.40 -36.78 0.69
N LYS A 843 -10.65 -36.36 0.62
CA LYS A 843 -11.29 -35.88 -0.62
C LYS A 843 -11.23 -34.36 -0.65
N GLU A 844 -10.71 -33.80 -1.73
CA GLU A 844 -10.50 -32.36 -1.86
C GLU A 844 -10.88 -31.83 -3.24
N ARG A 845 -11.45 -30.62 -3.27
CA ARG A 845 -11.80 -29.91 -4.50
C ARG A 845 -11.64 -28.40 -4.31
N MET A 846 -11.22 -27.70 -5.35
CA MET A 846 -11.40 -26.26 -5.43
C MET A 846 -12.78 -25.97 -6.00
N PHE A 847 -13.61 -25.26 -5.23
CA PHE A 847 -14.81 -24.61 -5.72
C PHE A 847 -14.56 -23.10 -5.79
N ARG A 848 -14.15 -22.62 -6.97
CA ARG A 848 -13.67 -21.24 -7.16
C ARG A 848 -12.50 -20.96 -6.20
N ASN A 849 -12.65 -20.01 -5.28
CA ASN A 849 -11.63 -19.71 -4.25
C ASN A 849 -11.78 -20.56 -2.98
N ALA A 850 -12.83 -21.39 -2.88
CA ALA A 850 -13.09 -22.22 -1.72
C ALA A 850 -12.41 -23.59 -1.85
N HIS A 851 -11.52 -23.92 -0.93
CA HIS A 851 -10.93 -25.25 -0.83
C HIS A 851 -11.83 -26.13 0.03
N LEU A 852 -12.50 -27.10 -0.58
CA LEU A 852 -13.41 -28.02 0.08
C LEU A 852 -12.65 -29.30 0.45
N MET A 853 -12.68 -29.70 1.72
CA MET A 853 -12.03 -30.89 2.24
C MET A 853 -13.04 -31.76 2.98
N LEU A 854 -13.15 -33.03 2.63
CA LEU A 854 -14.01 -34.01 3.29
C LEU A 854 -13.23 -35.27 3.63
N PHE A 855 -13.37 -35.74 4.86
CA PHE A 855 -12.74 -36.96 5.34
C PHE A 855 -13.50 -37.57 6.51
N ASP A 856 -13.35 -38.88 6.69
CA ASP A 856 -13.89 -39.58 7.85
C ASP A 856 -13.06 -39.27 9.11
N MET A 857 -13.74 -39.07 10.25
CA MET A 857 -13.08 -38.74 11.51
C MET A 857 -12.10 -39.85 11.94
N SER A 858 -12.45 -41.11 11.69
CA SER A 858 -11.60 -42.27 12.00
C SER A 858 -10.27 -42.25 11.23
N ASP A 859 -10.25 -41.77 9.99
CA ASP A 859 -9.02 -41.68 9.20
C ASP A 859 -8.17 -40.49 9.62
N TYR A 860 -8.79 -39.37 10.00
CA TYR A 860 -8.07 -38.26 10.62
C TYR A 860 -7.43 -38.67 11.95
N ARG A 861 -8.14 -39.44 12.79
CA ARG A 861 -7.61 -39.98 14.04
C ARG A 861 -6.33 -40.78 13.79
N LYS A 862 -6.37 -41.77 12.90
CA LYS A 862 -5.19 -42.59 12.53
C LYS A 862 -4.02 -41.73 12.07
N ALA A 863 -4.31 -40.74 11.22
CA ALA A 863 -3.30 -39.82 10.70
C ALA A 863 -2.68 -39.00 11.83
N TYR A 864 -3.49 -38.40 12.71
CA TYR A 864 -2.99 -37.53 13.77
C TYR A 864 -2.27 -38.32 14.88
N GLU A 865 -2.77 -39.50 15.26
CA GLU A 865 -2.13 -40.40 16.24
C GLU A 865 -0.71 -40.79 15.82
N THR A 866 -0.47 -40.98 14.51
CA THR A 866 0.89 -41.20 13.98
C THR A 866 1.88 -40.11 14.39
N PHE A 867 1.43 -38.84 14.47
CA PHE A 867 2.27 -37.72 14.90
C PHE A 867 2.26 -37.53 16.42
N LEU A 868 1.13 -37.78 17.09
CA LEU A 868 1.02 -37.73 18.56
C LEU A 868 1.95 -38.75 19.22
N PHE A 869 2.16 -39.91 18.61
CA PHE A 869 3.05 -40.96 19.10
C PHE A 869 4.46 -40.93 18.51
N SER A 870 4.79 -39.91 17.71
CA SER A 870 6.14 -39.73 17.16
C SER A 870 7.19 -39.56 18.26
N GLU A 871 8.34 -40.23 18.15
CA GLU A 871 9.43 -40.08 19.11
C GLU A 871 10.01 -38.65 19.16
N LYS A 872 10.02 -37.94 18.03
CA LYS A 872 10.63 -36.60 17.93
C LYS A 872 9.72 -35.48 18.42
N THR A 873 8.43 -35.56 18.09
CA THR A 873 7.47 -34.47 18.25
C THR A 873 6.21 -34.85 19.02
N GLY A 874 6.08 -36.11 19.44
CA GLY A 874 4.91 -36.65 20.10
C GLY A 874 4.78 -36.29 21.58
N CYS A 875 3.71 -36.76 22.21
CA CYS A 875 3.29 -36.36 23.54
C CYS A 875 4.20 -36.87 24.68
N ARG A 876 4.99 -37.93 24.44
CA ARG A 876 5.90 -38.53 25.43
C ARG A 876 6.90 -37.52 26.00
N HIS A 877 7.45 -36.66 25.13
CA HIS A 877 8.44 -35.63 25.49
C HIS A 877 7.88 -34.21 25.50
N CYS A 878 6.56 -34.06 25.35
CA CYS A 878 5.90 -32.77 25.35
C CYS A 878 6.03 -32.06 26.71
N LYS A 879 6.60 -30.84 26.69
CA LYS A 879 6.76 -29.98 27.88
C LYS A 879 5.55 -29.08 28.15
N ILE A 880 4.66 -28.93 27.16
CA ILE A 880 3.46 -28.06 27.26
C ILE A 880 2.50 -28.62 28.31
N ARG A 881 1.90 -27.74 29.11
CA ARG A 881 0.96 -28.08 30.19
C ARG A 881 -0.31 -27.22 30.10
N PRO A 882 -1.36 -27.56 30.84
CA PRO A 882 -2.53 -26.71 30.91
C PRO A 882 -2.13 -25.35 31.50
N ARG A 883 -2.59 -24.27 30.87
CA ARG A 883 -2.35 -22.90 31.34
C ARG A 883 -2.95 -22.69 32.72
N LYS A 884 -2.43 -21.68 33.43
CA LYS A 884 -3.02 -21.17 34.66
C LYS A 884 -3.42 -19.70 34.46
N ASN A 885 -4.65 -19.37 34.81
CA ASN A 885 -5.25 -18.04 34.71
C ASN A 885 -6.27 -17.82 35.85
N ALA A 886 -6.94 -16.67 35.86
CA ALA A 886 -7.93 -16.32 36.88
C ALA A 886 -9.16 -17.26 36.95
N PHE A 887 -9.41 -18.05 35.91
CA PHE A 887 -10.52 -19.00 35.84
C PHE A 887 -10.11 -20.42 36.22
N THR A 888 -8.83 -20.65 36.51
CA THR A 888 -8.29 -21.98 36.78
C THR A 888 -8.74 -22.52 38.14
N VAL A 889 -9.26 -23.74 38.14
CA VAL A 889 -9.75 -24.46 39.31
C VAL A 889 -9.22 -25.89 39.34
N LYS A 890 -9.36 -26.58 40.47
CA LYS A 890 -9.07 -28.02 40.54
C LYS A 890 -10.09 -28.79 39.69
N SER A 891 -9.61 -29.75 38.90
CA SER A 891 -10.47 -30.61 38.09
C SER A 891 -11.49 -31.35 38.97
N ASP A 892 -12.75 -31.28 38.55
CA ASP A 892 -13.84 -32.09 39.08
C ASP A 892 -14.05 -33.40 38.29
N TRP A 893 -13.12 -33.75 37.40
CA TRP A 893 -13.15 -34.99 36.64
C TRP A 893 -12.22 -36.04 37.25
N ASP A 894 -12.67 -37.29 37.32
CA ASP A 894 -11.83 -38.45 37.60
C ASP A 894 -11.40 -39.11 36.30
N GLU A 895 -10.17 -38.83 35.86
CA GLU A 895 -9.62 -39.40 34.62
C GLU A 895 -9.52 -40.93 34.64
N LYS A 896 -9.32 -41.55 35.81
CA LYS A 896 -9.20 -43.01 35.92
C LYS A 896 -10.55 -43.70 35.87
N LYS A 897 -11.56 -43.11 36.53
CA LYS A 897 -12.92 -43.66 36.59
C LYS A 897 -13.83 -43.15 35.46
N HIS A 898 -13.35 -42.19 34.67
CA HIS A 898 -14.07 -41.54 33.57
C HIS A 898 -15.43 -40.97 34.01
N CYS A 899 -15.46 -40.30 35.17
CA CYS A 899 -16.69 -39.79 35.76
C CYS A 899 -16.48 -38.48 36.55
N LEU A 900 -17.60 -37.80 36.85
CA LEU A 900 -17.61 -36.60 37.67
C LEU A 900 -17.34 -36.92 39.15
N LYS A 901 -16.46 -36.13 39.76
CA LYS A 901 -16.34 -36.00 41.22
C LYS A 901 -17.45 -35.08 41.73
N LYS A 902 -17.61 -35.01 43.06
CA LYS A 902 -18.48 -34.00 43.70
C LYS A 902 -18.09 -32.60 43.21
N THR A 903 -19.03 -31.90 42.56
CA THR A 903 -18.78 -30.61 41.93
C THR A 903 -19.85 -29.58 42.31
N ALA A 904 -19.43 -28.33 42.43
CA ALA A 904 -20.32 -27.18 42.57
C ALA A 904 -20.82 -26.67 41.19
N ALA A 905 -20.23 -27.15 40.10
CA ALA A 905 -20.64 -26.79 38.75
C ALA A 905 -21.99 -27.41 38.39
N TYR A 906 -22.74 -26.73 37.53
CA TYR A 906 -24.01 -27.22 37.03
C TYR A 906 -23.81 -28.51 36.23
N VAL A 907 -24.55 -29.55 36.63
CA VAL A 907 -24.59 -30.88 36.00
C VAL A 907 -26.03 -31.36 35.80
N GLY A 908 -27.00 -30.44 35.89
CA GLY A 908 -28.40 -30.69 35.61
C GLY A 908 -28.68 -30.88 34.12
N ASP A 909 -29.91 -31.20 33.78
CA ASP A 909 -30.30 -31.49 32.40
C ASP A 909 -30.37 -30.25 31.53
N CYS A 910 -30.05 -30.42 30.25
CA CYS A 910 -30.12 -29.34 29.28
C CYS A 910 -31.60 -28.98 29.03
N GLU A 911 -32.03 -27.81 29.52
CA GLU A 911 -33.38 -27.28 29.29
C GLU A 911 -33.59 -27.08 27.78
N SER A 912 -34.71 -27.54 27.19
CA SER A 912 -35.05 -27.29 25.78
C SER A 912 -35.52 -25.85 25.55
N ARG A 913 -35.51 -25.36 24.30
CA ARG A 913 -36.14 -24.05 23.98
C ARG A 913 -37.65 -24.26 23.96
N GLU A 914 -38.42 -23.28 24.42
CA GLU A 914 -39.85 -23.24 24.13
C GLU A 914 -40.08 -23.34 22.61
N GLY A 915 -40.85 -24.35 22.18
CA GLY A 915 -41.15 -24.60 20.78
C GLY A 915 -40.16 -25.50 20.01
N ASN A 916 -39.20 -26.14 20.68
CA ASN A 916 -38.51 -27.30 20.10
C ASN A 916 -39.38 -28.56 20.31
N PRO A 917 -39.77 -29.27 19.23
CA PRO A 917 -40.49 -30.54 19.35
C PRO A 917 -39.64 -31.64 19.96
#